data_AF-A0A1C4NGZ3-F1
#
_entry.id   AF-A0A1C4NGZ3-F1
#
_cell.length_a   1.000
_cell.length_b   1.000
_cell.length_c   1.000
_cell.angle_alpha   90.00
_cell.angle_beta   90.00
_cell.angle_gamma   90.00
#
_symmetry.space_group_name_H-M   'P 1'
#
loop_
_entity.id
_entity.type
_entity.pdbx_description
1 polymer ?
#
loop_
_entity_poly.entity_id
_entity_poly.type
_entity_poly.pdbx_seq_one_letter_code
_entity_poly.pdbx_strand_id
1 'polypeptide(L)'
;MTQPPQPPPRPPHEPPGGEPPQDTPPGFGPPAPRGGSGTPPPPAAGPGTDEGTGTGKGTPPPAPATPPAPPGAPGTPPPSAGFGPPPTPPTPSAPAQPAYGAPHPAPAPAYGAPHPGPAQGGQAAYGYPHPAPPYATAPYTQQGYGVGQPPAAPKGRRPGPVFWIIGATVLVIALIVGGGVWYANSGTDETPVAKEKDDKKDKDGKDDGTGTDDPAAGPAKEKAPADPSARQLFSVPMIYTGAGSRVYELPGSWLTDKVYAKTGLSEINGYDAVAGNRVWNLKLPGPVCSASGFQSDEGLTAVLHKSARPTKADGGQCDRITVFDVRTGKTVWTKGVGSGEGSAVFTEVTVGGGTVAAGGSRGGYGWDLESGDQVWSPKPGDECYDVGYQGGSGGLAVIRKCTINTDQDQLFVQKLDPKDGSVSSEYKMPPGIDFAHILSVSPLVVGADVNEAAEDGSGISDFFSIDGSTGKLRARWPADAKTYGASCDAVAVSGCANFAVGGDRLYVPTEEHQGKKEAYSRTNEIVAFDLATGKLTGQRLDAGEDWELRPLRMDGPRLLAYRAGPYDQGSQVVSVDTRTMKTEVLLKTPDDQRSGSTIRHFVHEFSEILFGNGRLYFGQTMPEEEKKPVAPEEGVPYLALSFGGTH
;
A
#
# COMPACT_ATOMS: atom_id res chain seq x y z
N MET A 1 18.72 53.18 -18.67
CA MET A 1 19.40 52.81 -19.93
C MET A 1 19.77 51.35 -19.79
N THR A 2 19.46 50.42 -20.70
CA THR A 2 18.70 50.48 -21.97
C THR A 2 17.74 49.28 -22.02
N GLN A 3 16.63 49.41 -22.77
CA GLN A 3 15.61 48.36 -22.90
C GLN A 3 15.94 47.46 -24.11
N PRO A 4 15.74 46.13 -24.05
CA PRO A 4 15.92 45.25 -25.20
C PRO A 4 14.88 45.52 -26.30
N PRO A 5 15.20 45.27 -27.58
CA PRO A 5 14.31 45.57 -28.71
C PRO A 5 13.10 44.63 -28.78
N GLN A 6 11.97 45.14 -29.26
CA GLN A 6 10.79 44.33 -29.55
C GLN A 6 10.88 43.62 -30.92
N PRO A 7 10.27 42.43 -31.09
CA PRO A 7 10.19 41.73 -32.37
C PRO A 7 9.24 42.44 -33.37
N PRO A 8 9.41 42.23 -34.68
CA PRO A 8 8.61 42.88 -35.72
C PRO A 8 7.16 42.35 -35.79
N PRO A 9 6.20 43.15 -36.26
CA PRO A 9 4.80 42.74 -36.43
C PRO A 9 4.63 41.73 -37.57
N ARG A 10 3.63 40.85 -37.45
CA ARG A 10 3.23 39.90 -38.50
C ARG A 10 2.39 40.59 -39.58
N PRO A 11 2.49 40.18 -40.87
CA PRO A 11 1.63 40.70 -41.94
C PRO A 11 0.17 40.22 -41.82
N PRO A 12 -0.79 40.88 -42.51
CA PRO A 12 -2.23 40.58 -42.39
C PRO A 12 -2.66 39.27 -43.10
N HIS A 13 -3.88 38.82 -42.78
CA HIS A 13 -4.56 37.71 -43.46
C HIS A 13 -5.32 38.18 -44.72
N GLU A 14 -5.42 37.31 -45.72
CA GLU A 14 -6.24 37.50 -46.92
C GLU A 14 -6.88 36.15 -47.37
N PRO A 15 -8.20 36.07 -47.62
CA PRO A 15 -8.90 34.86 -48.10
C PRO A 15 -9.64 35.09 -49.45
N PRO A 16 -10.26 34.06 -50.07
CA PRO A 16 -9.87 32.65 -50.20
C PRO A 16 -9.90 32.16 -51.69
N GLY A 17 -9.47 30.93 -52.00
CA GLY A 17 -9.86 30.30 -53.27
C GLY A 17 -9.20 28.96 -53.63
N GLY A 18 -10.00 28.04 -54.20
CA GLY A 18 -9.56 26.93 -55.06
C GLY A 18 -9.32 25.57 -54.38
N GLU A 19 -10.30 24.67 -54.45
CA GLU A 19 -10.12 23.23 -54.17
C GLU A 19 -9.65 22.46 -55.43
N PRO A 20 -8.75 21.48 -55.27
CA PRO A 20 -8.66 20.28 -56.10
C PRO A 20 -9.39 19.07 -55.43
N PRO A 21 -9.88 18.08 -56.19
CA PRO A 21 -10.81 17.08 -55.70
C PRO A 21 -10.19 15.98 -54.81
N GLN A 22 -11.02 15.39 -53.93
CA GLN A 22 -10.74 14.14 -53.21
C GLN A 22 -11.35 12.93 -53.95
N ASP A 23 -10.55 11.88 -54.16
CA ASP A 23 -11.06 10.56 -54.57
C ASP A 23 -11.73 9.85 -53.38
N THR A 24 -12.83 9.14 -53.65
CA THR A 24 -13.64 8.44 -52.62
C THR A 24 -13.89 6.97 -52.99
N PRO A 25 -13.53 6.01 -52.11
CA PRO A 25 -14.00 4.63 -52.22
C PRO A 25 -15.52 4.53 -51.91
N PRO A 26 -16.29 3.70 -52.65
CA PRO A 26 -17.75 3.67 -52.53
C PRO A 26 -18.25 2.93 -51.28
N GLY A 27 -19.22 3.53 -50.58
CA GLY A 27 -19.95 2.87 -49.50
C GLY A 27 -21.12 2.02 -49.98
N PHE A 28 -21.40 0.91 -49.27
CA PHE A 28 -22.62 0.11 -49.44
C PHE A 28 -23.60 0.37 -48.29
N GLY A 29 -24.88 0.59 -48.63
CA GLY A 29 -25.94 0.89 -47.66
C GLY A 29 -26.59 -0.34 -47.02
N PRO A 30 -27.26 -0.19 -45.86
CA PRO A 30 -27.91 -1.29 -45.15
C PRO A 30 -29.28 -1.67 -45.75
N PRO A 31 -29.60 -2.97 -45.90
CA PRO A 31 -30.94 -3.43 -46.29
C PRO A 31 -31.93 -3.46 -45.11
N ALA A 32 -33.21 -3.24 -45.40
CA ALA A 32 -34.31 -3.20 -44.44
C ALA A 32 -34.90 -4.59 -44.11
N PRO A 33 -35.62 -4.77 -42.97
CA PRO A 33 -35.98 -6.10 -42.46
C PRO A 33 -37.28 -6.69 -43.05
N ARG A 34 -37.30 -8.02 -43.20
CA ARG A 34 -38.51 -8.87 -43.24
C ARG A 34 -38.23 -10.19 -42.51
N GLY A 35 -39.21 -10.71 -41.77
CA GLY A 35 -39.09 -11.95 -41.00
C GLY A 35 -39.74 -13.16 -41.69
N GLY A 36 -39.43 -14.37 -41.20
CA GLY A 36 -40.02 -15.62 -41.67
C GLY A 36 -39.49 -16.85 -40.94
N SER A 37 -40.40 -17.62 -40.33
CA SER A 37 -40.21 -18.87 -39.59
C SER A 37 -39.45 -19.99 -40.32
N GLY A 38 -38.68 -20.81 -39.58
CA GLY A 38 -38.29 -22.17 -40.02
C GLY A 38 -37.16 -22.83 -39.21
N THR A 39 -37.44 -23.97 -38.58
CA THR A 39 -36.42 -24.85 -37.94
C THR A 39 -36.06 -26.04 -38.84
N PRO A 40 -34.76 -26.41 -38.98
CA PRO A 40 -34.34 -27.63 -39.67
C PRO A 40 -34.11 -28.84 -38.72
N PRO A 41 -34.30 -30.09 -39.19
CA PRO A 41 -34.12 -31.32 -38.40
C PRO A 41 -32.67 -31.88 -38.44
N PRO A 42 -32.32 -32.85 -37.57
CA PRO A 42 -30.99 -33.47 -37.55
C PRO A 42 -30.74 -34.46 -38.71
N PRO A 43 -29.47 -34.71 -39.10
CA PRO A 43 -29.11 -35.58 -40.22
C PRO A 43 -29.14 -37.08 -39.88
N ALA A 44 -29.36 -37.91 -40.92
CA ALA A 44 -29.31 -39.37 -40.87
C ALA A 44 -28.08 -39.92 -41.63
N ALA A 45 -27.79 -41.22 -41.47
CA ALA A 45 -26.56 -41.85 -41.96
C ALA A 45 -26.61 -42.33 -43.43
N GLY A 46 -25.42 -42.44 -44.05
CA GLY A 46 -25.16 -43.04 -45.37
C GLY A 46 -23.69 -43.50 -45.50
N PRO A 47 -23.32 -44.40 -46.45
CA PRO A 47 -22.26 -45.39 -46.15
C PRO A 47 -21.07 -45.49 -47.14
N GLY A 48 -19.92 -45.93 -46.61
CA GLY A 48 -19.15 -47.05 -47.21
C GLY A 48 -17.77 -46.77 -47.84
N THR A 49 -16.90 -47.79 -47.77
CA THR A 49 -15.56 -48.00 -48.40
C THR A 49 -14.34 -47.23 -47.85
N ASP A 50 -13.11 -47.78 -47.86
CA ASP A 50 -12.63 -49.15 -47.54
C ASP A 50 -11.10 -49.13 -47.26
N GLU A 51 -10.48 -50.28 -46.94
CA GLU A 51 -9.07 -50.49 -46.51
C GLU A 51 -8.74 -49.85 -45.13
N GLY A 52 -7.95 -50.42 -44.20
CA GLY A 52 -6.95 -51.50 -44.19
C GLY A 52 -5.64 -50.95 -43.59
N THR A 53 -5.00 -51.45 -42.52
CA THR A 53 -5.10 -52.69 -41.73
C THR A 53 -4.61 -52.44 -40.28
N GLY A 54 -5.02 -53.24 -39.28
CA GLY A 54 -4.45 -53.17 -37.92
C GLY A 54 -5.17 -54.04 -36.87
N THR A 55 -4.43 -54.63 -35.91
CA THR A 55 -4.97 -55.67 -35.00
C THR A 55 -4.82 -55.34 -33.50
N GLY A 56 -5.91 -55.49 -32.74
CA GLY A 56 -5.89 -55.49 -31.26
C GLY A 56 -7.29 -55.72 -30.67
N LYS A 57 -7.42 -56.48 -29.57
CA LYS A 57 -8.71 -56.83 -28.93
C LYS A 57 -8.72 -56.45 -27.44
N GLY A 58 -9.86 -56.00 -26.93
CA GLY A 58 -10.14 -55.95 -25.48
C GLY A 58 -11.13 -54.86 -25.07
N THR A 59 -12.41 -55.21 -24.87
CA THR A 59 -13.46 -54.30 -24.37
C THR A 59 -13.94 -54.72 -22.98
N PRO A 60 -14.19 -53.77 -22.05
CA PRO A 60 -14.87 -54.02 -20.78
C PRO A 60 -16.41 -54.02 -20.92
N PRO A 61 -17.15 -54.66 -19.99
CA PRO A 61 -18.61 -54.78 -20.05
C PRO A 61 -19.38 -53.55 -19.49
N PRO A 62 -20.67 -53.38 -19.85
CA PRO A 62 -21.53 -52.27 -19.41
C PRO A 62 -22.13 -52.45 -17.99
N ALA A 63 -22.63 -51.35 -17.42
CA ALA A 63 -23.18 -51.29 -16.06
C ALA A 63 -24.66 -51.74 -15.94
N PRO A 64 -25.15 -52.14 -14.74
CA PRO A 64 -26.51 -52.67 -14.54
C PRO A 64 -27.62 -51.60 -14.43
N ALA A 65 -28.86 -52.02 -14.69
CA ALA A 65 -30.07 -51.20 -14.57
C ALA A 65 -30.86 -51.44 -13.25
N THR A 66 -31.83 -50.56 -12.96
CA THR A 66 -32.63 -50.56 -11.73
C THR A 66 -33.88 -51.46 -11.76
N PRO A 67 -34.33 -52.01 -10.61
CA PRO A 67 -35.56 -52.81 -10.51
C PRO A 67 -36.84 -51.99 -10.16
N PRO A 68 -38.06 -52.52 -10.43
CA PRO A 68 -39.34 -51.82 -10.24
C PRO A 68 -40.05 -52.09 -8.88
N ALA A 69 -41.18 -51.41 -8.64
CA ALA A 69 -41.93 -51.41 -7.37
C ALA A 69 -43.27 -52.19 -7.38
N PRO A 70 -43.81 -52.63 -6.22
CA PRO A 70 -45.09 -53.34 -6.07
C PRO A 70 -46.29 -52.47 -5.59
N PRO A 71 -47.56 -52.96 -5.61
CA PRO A 71 -48.80 -52.15 -5.45
C PRO A 71 -49.49 -52.15 -4.06
N GLY A 72 -50.44 -51.22 -3.84
CA GLY A 72 -51.31 -51.08 -2.63
C GLY A 72 -52.68 -51.80 -2.74
N ALA A 73 -53.77 -51.48 -2.00
CA ALA A 73 -54.14 -50.46 -0.97
C ALA A 73 -55.31 -51.09 -0.10
N PRO A 74 -56.33 -50.43 0.56
CA PRO A 74 -56.72 -49.02 0.88
C PRO A 74 -56.84 -48.80 2.44
N GLY A 75 -57.53 -47.84 3.08
CA GLY A 75 -58.18 -46.54 2.73
C GLY A 75 -59.49 -46.20 3.52
N THR A 76 -59.92 -44.92 3.52
CA THR A 76 -61.23 -44.32 3.97
C THR A 76 -61.52 -44.10 5.49
N PRO A 77 -62.35 -43.09 5.91
CA PRO A 77 -62.57 -41.73 5.38
C PRO A 77 -62.55 -40.58 6.48
N PRO A 78 -63.39 -39.48 6.53
CA PRO A 78 -62.95 -38.07 6.79
C PRO A 78 -63.49 -37.47 8.13
N PRO A 79 -63.42 -36.13 8.48
CA PRO A 79 -63.05 -34.87 7.77
C PRO A 79 -61.98 -34.03 8.56
N SER A 80 -61.75 -32.70 8.49
CA SER A 80 -62.42 -31.52 7.87
C SER A 80 -61.42 -30.42 7.39
N ALA A 81 -61.61 -29.11 7.72
CA ALA A 81 -60.85 -27.97 7.16
C ALA A 81 -60.82 -26.69 8.05
N GLY A 82 -59.75 -25.86 7.94
CA GLY A 82 -59.78 -24.43 8.33
C GLY A 82 -58.46 -23.75 8.80
N PHE A 83 -58.25 -22.49 8.37
CA PHE A 83 -57.47 -21.38 8.96
C PHE A 83 -55.92 -21.41 9.14
N GLY A 84 -55.26 -20.42 8.50
CA GLY A 84 -54.55 -19.31 9.19
C GLY A 84 -53.09 -19.48 9.69
N PRO A 85 -52.14 -18.57 9.34
CA PRO A 85 -50.80 -18.51 9.96
C PRO A 85 -50.80 -17.76 11.32
N PRO A 86 -49.83 -18.03 12.22
CA PRO A 86 -49.83 -17.57 13.63
C PRO A 86 -49.21 -16.17 13.87
N PRO A 87 -49.51 -15.53 15.02
CA PRO A 87 -49.03 -14.18 15.39
C PRO A 87 -47.68 -14.15 16.13
N THR A 88 -47.07 -12.96 16.19
CA THR A 88 -45.80 -12.65 16.89
C THR A 88 -45.98 -12.33 18.40
N PRO A 89 -44.98 -12.61 19.26
CA PRO A 89 -45.04 -12.36 20.70
C PRO A 89 -44.75 -10.89 21.11
N PRO A 90 -45.22 -10.43 22.28
CA PRO A 90 -45.01 -9.06 22.79
C PRO A 90 -43.71 -8.89 23.59
N THR A 91 -43.26 -7.64 23.76
CA THR A 91 -42.07 -7.25 24.53
C THR A 91 -42.36 -6.93 26.01
N PRO A 92 -41.39 -7.06 26.94
CA PRO A 92 -41.57 -6.72 28.36
C PRO A 92 -41.46 -5.21 28.65
N SER A 93 -42.10 -4.75 29.72
CA SER A 93 -42.10 -3.36 30.20
C SER A 93 -41.11 -3.12 31.35
N ALA A 94 -40.62 -1.88 31.47
CA ALA A 94 -39.65 -1.46 32.49
C ALA A 94 -40.33 -0.77 33.71
N PRO A 95 -39.69 -0.75 34.91
CA PRO A 95 -40.27 -0.15 36.12
C PRO A 95 -40.21 1.38 36.16
N ALA A 96 -41.12 2.00 36.91
CA ALA A 96 -41.23 3.46 37.03
C ALA A 96 -40.46 4.06 38.23
N GLN A 97 -40.10 5.34 38.11
CA GLN A 97 -39.68 6.25 39.20
C GLN A 97 -40.35 7.63 39.01
N PRO A 98 -40.51 8.45 40.07
CA PRO A 98 -41.44 9.59 40.08
C PRO A 98 -40.92 10.87 39.40
N ALA A 99 -41.85 11.74 39.02
CA ALA A 99 -41.61 12.92 38.17
C ALA A 99 -41.74 14.27 38.91
N TYR A 100 -41.12 15.32 38.35
CA TYR A 100 -41.41 16.73 38.65
C TYR A 100 -41.07 17.64 37.46
N GLY A 101 -41.97 18.59 37.13
CA GLY A 101 -41.68 19.75 36.26
C GLY A 101 -42.07 19.63 34.78
N ALA A 102 -43.01 20.48 34.34
CA ALA A 102 -43.30 20.82 32.94
C ALA A 102 -43.49 22.36 32.85
N PRO A 103 -43.37 23.00 31.66
CA PRO A 103 -44.59 23.20 30.86
C PRO A 103 -44.44 23.29 29.31
N HIS A 104 -45.48 22.80 28.62
CA HIS A 104 -46.09 23.23 27.33
C HIS A 104 -45.27 23.56 26.04
N PRO A 105 -45.64 22.96 24.88
CA PRO A 105 -45.19 23.35 23.53
C PRO A 105 -46.24 24.18 22.74
N ALA A 106 -45.83 24.71 21.57
CA ALA A 106 -46.70 25.34 20.55
C ALA A 106 -46.24 24.95 19.11
N PRO A 107 -47.11 25.02 18.06
CA PRO A 107 -46.98 24.16 16.88
C PRO A 107 -46.48 24.84 15.57
N ALA A 108 -46.17 24.00 14.58
CA ALA A 108 -45.82 24.38 13.21
C ALA A 108 -47.03 24.45 12.24
N PRO A 109 -46.86 25.11 11.08
CA PRO A 109 -47.67 24.88 9.87
C PRO A 109 -46.84 24.42 8.65
N ALA A 110 -47.52 23.96 7.59
CA ALA A 110 -46.93 23.47 6.33
C ALA A 110 -47.74 23.95 5.09
N TYR A 111 -47.41 23.43 3.89
CA TYR A 111 -47.91 23.82 2.54
C TYR A 111 -47.35 25.16 2.01
N GLY A 112 -47.14 25.36 0.69
CA GLY A 112 -47.30 24.48 -0.48
C GLY A 112 -46.80 25.17 -1.78
N ALA A 113 -46.94 24.54 -2.96
CA ALA A 113 -46.50 25.08 -4.26
C ALA A 113 -47.52 24.82 -5.40
N PRO A 114 -47.65 25.72 -6.40
CA PRO A 114 -47.21 25.37 -7.78
C PRO A 114 -46.69 26.55 -8.68
N HIS A 115 -46.29 26.19 -9.92
CA HIS A 115 -45.77 26.97 -11.09
C HIS A 115 -46.82 27.85 -11.85
N PRO A 116 -46.53 28.57 -13.00
CA PRO A 116 -45.31 29.27 -13.50
C PRO A 116 -45.50 30.62 -14.31
N GLY A 117 -44.56 31.59 -14.22
CA GLY A 117 -44.23 32.65 -15.23
C GLY A 117 -45.28 33.76 -15.56
N PRO A 118 -45.03 34.74 -16.49
CA PRO A 118 -43.77 35.21 -17.12
C PRO A 118 -43.61 36.79 -17.25
N ALA A 119 -42.46 37.24 -17.80
CA ALA A 119 -42.19 38.46 -18.63
C ALA A 119 -42.20 39.94 -18.10
N GLN A 120 -40.99 40.54 -18.11
CA GLN A 120 -40.56 41.77 -18.86
C GLN A 120 -41.04 43.21 -18.52
N GLY A 121 -40.07 44.13 -18.28
CA GLY A 121 -40.13 45.55 -18.73
C GLY A 121 -39.67 46.66 -17.75
N GLY A 122 -38.67 47.50 -18.13
CA GLY A 122 -38.30 48.74 -17.40
C GLY A 122 -36.88 49.28 -17.69
N GLN A 123 -36.70 50.60 -17.74
CA GLN A 123 -35.42 51.34 -17.91
C GLN A 123 -35.21 52.30 -16.71
N ALA A 124 -34.08 52.98 -16.45
CA ALA A 124 -32.97 53.40 -17.30
C ALA A 124 -31.61 53.50 -16.54
N ALA A 125 -30.60 54.15 -17.15
CA ALA A 125 -29.19 54.11 -16.74
C ALA A 125 -28.69 55.28 -15.88
N TYR A 126 -27.62 55.04 -15.12
CA TYR A 126 -26.46 55.92 -14.91
C TYR A 126 -25.29 55.04 -14.40
N GLY A 127 -24.03 55.45 -14.60
CA GLY A 127 -22.85 54.68 -14.15
C GLY A 127 -21.77 55.55 -13.55
N TYR A 128 -20.79 54.93 -12.87
CA TYR A 128 -19.43 55.42 -12.54
C TYR A 128 -18.56 54.22 -12.04
N PRO A 129 -17.23 54.33 -11.85
CA PRO A 129 -16.31 53.19 -11.89
C PRO A 129 -15.93 52.55 -10.54
N HIS A 130 -15.31 51.36 -10.60
CA HIS A 130 -14.68 50.67 -9.47
C HIS A 130 -13.32 51.27 -9.07
N PRO A 131 -13.03 51.35 -7.76
CA PRO A 131 -11.68 51.22 -7.20
C PRO A 131 -11.52 49.91 -6.40
N ALA A 132 -10.29 49.38 -6.31
CA ALA A 132 -9.96 48.21 -5.49
C ALA A 132 -9.71 48.59 -4.01
N PRO A 133 -9.95 47.68 -3.05
CA PRO A 133 -9.62 47.90 -1.64
C PRO A 133 -8.11 47.77 -1.38
N PRO A 134 -7.44 48.76 -0.74
CA PRO A 134 -6.04 48.67 -0.36
C PRO A 134 -5.83 48.07 1.04
N TYR A 135 -4.65 47.50 1.28
CA TYR A 135 -4.17 47.18 2.62
C TYR A 135 -3.80 48.48 3.39
N ALA A 136 -4.09 48.55 4.69
CA ALA A 136 -3.66 49.65 5.54
C ALA A 136 -3.35 49.20 6.99
N THR A 137 -2.14 49.52 7.46
CA THR A 137 -1.65 49.33 8.84
C THR A 137 -1.64 50.66 9.60
N ALA A 138 -2.01 50.70 10.90
CA ALA A 138 -1.74 51.84 11.79
C ALA A 138 -1.83 51.48 13.31
N PRO A 139 -1.25 52.28 14.25
CA PRO A 139 -0.79 51.75 15.56
C PRO A 139 -1.07 52.61 16.83
N TYR A 140 -0.56 52.14 18.00
CA TYR A 140 -0.41 52.87 19.29
C TYR A 140 -1.72 53.27 20.04
N THR A 141 -1.79 53.64 21.34
CA THR A 141 -0.78 54.06 22.36
C THR A 141 -0.97 53.46 23.78
N GLN A 142 0.13 53.47 24.56
CA GLN A 142 0.25 53.30 26.03
C GLN A 142 -0.56 54.27 26.93
N GLN A 143 -0.85 53.85 28.18
CA GLN A 143 -0.94 54.70 29.40
C GLN A 143 -0.68 53.88 30.69
N GLY A 144 -0.08 54.48 31.73
CA GLY A 144 0.06 53.86 33.06
C GLY A 144 0.81 54.69 34.13
N TYR A 145 0.47 54.48 35.41
CA TYR A 145 1.09 54.97 36.65
C TYR A 145 0.65 54.05 37.82
N GLY A 146 1.38 53.76 38.92
CA GLY A 146 2.80 54.01 39.25
C GLY A 146 3.13 53.72 40.75
N VAL A 147 4.42 53.48 41.05
CA VAL A 147 5.12 53.56 42.37
C VAL A 147 4.81 52.53 43.50
N GLY A 148 5.85 51.86 44.05
CA GLY A 148 5.81 51.23 45.39
C GLY A 148 6.87 50.12 45.68
N GLN A 149 7.73 50.30 46.70
CA GLN A 149 8.72 49.32 47.23
C GLN A 149 9.31 49.83 48.57
N PRO A 150 9.96 49.02 49.45
CA PRO A 150 9.81 47.60 49.83
C PRO A 150 9.20 47.46 51.27
N PRO A 151 9.07 46.27 51.92
CA PRO A 151 10.20 45.71 52.69
C PRO A 151 10.27 44.16 52.86
N ALA A 152 11.49 43.68 53.19
CA ALA A 152 11.89 42.55 54.05
C ALA A 152 11.13 41.19 54.12
N ALA A 153 11.91 40.10 54.18
CA ALA A 153 11.46 38.73 54.49
C ALA A 153 11.94 38.21 55.87
N PRO A 154 11.17 37.32 56.53
CA PRO A 154 11.66 36.36 57.54
C PRO A 154 11.67 34.92 56.98
N LYS A 155 12.71 34.07 57.08
CA LYS A 155 13.61 33.62 58.17
C LYS A 155 13.04 32.53 59.11
N GLY A 156 13.59 31.30 58.98
CA GLY A 156 13.56 30.23 59.98
C GLY A 156 13.57 28.84 59.34
N ARG A 157 14.38 27.85 59.74
CA ARG A 157 15.47 27.79 60.77
C ARG A 157 16.56 26.77 60.32
N ARG A 158 17.64 26.59 61.09
CA ARG A 158 18.91 25.88 60.70
C ARG A 158 19.05 24.46 61.36
N PRO A 159 20.24 23.78 61.46
CA PRO A 159 20.54 22.61 60.59
C PRO A 159 21.19 21.35 61.24
N GLY A 160 21.17 20.21 60.52
CA GLY A 160 22.08 19.04 60.71
C GLY A 160 21.89 18.20 61.99
N PRO A 161 22.73 17.17 62.25
CA PRO A 161 23.89 16.66 61.48
C PRO A 161 23.93 15.10 61.26
N VAL A 162 25.05 14.58 60.72
CA VAL A 162 25.46 13.15 60.58
C VAL A 162 24.72 12.34 59.48
N PHE A 163 25.28 11.72 58.43
CA PHE A 163 26.53 10.94 58.12
C PHE A 163 26.39 9.39 58.24
N TRP A 164 27.14 8.66 57.37
CA TRP A 164 27.29 7.19 57.24
C TRP A 164 26.09 6.47 56.56
N ILE A 165 26.23 5.62 55.51
CA ILE A 165 27.38 5.01 54.80
C ILE A 165 27.22 5.07 53.26
N ILE A 166 28.35 4.96 52.53
CA ILE A 166 28.46 4.92 51.05
C ILE A 166 28.29 3.49 50.50
N GLY A 167 27.67 3.34 49.32
CA GLY A 167 27.38 2.03 48.70
C GLY A 167 27.30 1.97 47.15
N ALA A 168 28.28 2.56 46.44
CA ALA A 168 28.55 2.41 45.00
C ALA A 168 27.55 2.98 43.95
N THR A 169 28.10 3.14 42.72
CA THR A 169 27.41 3.40 41.43
C THR A 169 27.22 4.86 40.96
N VAL A 170 28.32 5.61 40.79
CA VAL A 170 28.40 6.76 39.86
C VAL A 170 29.77 6.75 39.14
N LEU A 171 29.99 5.81 38.20
CA LEU A 171 31.22 5.77 37.38
C LEU A 171 31.03 4.99 36.05
N VAL A 172 29.95 5.28 35.32
CA VAL A 172 29.69 4.69 33.98
C VAL A 172 29.40 5.77 32.93
N ILE A 173 28.62 6.80 33.28
CA ILE A 173 28.18 7.85 32.34
C ILE A 173 29.32 8.79 31.91
N ALA A 174 30.45 8.81 32.64
CA ALA A 174 31.63 9.64 32.33
C ALA A 174 32.66 8.99 31.38
N LEU A 175 32.38 7.79 30.83
CA LEU A 175 33.29 7.08 29.90
C LEU A 175 32.71 6.90 28.48
N ILE A 176 31.63 7.61 28.14
CA ILE A 176 31.00 7.59 26.81
C ILE A 176 31.29 8.87 26.01
N VAL A 177 31.91 9.89 26.62
CA VAL A 177 32.35 11.14 25.95
C VAL A 177 33.86 11.32 26.12
N GLY A 178 34.66 10.69 25.24
CA GLY A 178 36.11 10.77 25.31
C GLY A 178 36.87 9.72 24.49
N GLY A 179 36.60 9.63 23.18
CA GLY A 179 37.18 8.56 22.34
C GLY A 179 37.21 8.81 20.83
N GLY A 180 37.23 10.07 20.37
CA GLY A 180 37.17 10.36 18.93
C GLY A 180 37.74 11.71 18.51
N VAL A 181 39.06 11.77 18.27
CA VAL A 181 39.73 12.78 17.45
C VAL A 181 40.95 12.14 16.76
N TRP A 182 41.03 12.30 15.43
CA TRP A 182 42.22 12.15 14.57
C TRP A 182 42.85 10.76 14.34
N TYR A 183 42.68 10.24 13.12
CA TYR A 183 43.85 10.06 12.25
C TYR A 183 43.49 10.38 10.79
N ALA A 184 44.35 11.12 10.10
CA ALA A 184 44.24 11.36 8.68
C ALA A 184 45.62 11.34 8.02
N ASN A 185 45.72 10.59 6.91
CA ASN A 185 46.79 10.65 5.92
C ASN A 185 48.22 10.23 6.36
N SER A 186 48.41 8.93 6.53
CA SER A 186 49.57 8.18 6.01
C SER A 186 49.06 6.80 5.54
N GLY A 187 49.69 6.07 4.62
CA GLY A 187 50.98 6.28 3.98
C GLY A 187 51.81 5.00 4.10
N THR A 188 51.62 4.07 3.15
CA THR A 188 52.43 2.86 2.87
C THR A 188 53.03 2.10 4.05
N ASP A 189 52.49 0.91 4.37
CA ASP A 189 53.21 -0.36 4.15
C ASP A 189 52.36 -1.61 4.50
N GLU A 190 52.85 -2.78 4.09
CA GLU A 190 52.15 -4.07 4.18
C GLU A 190 52.02 -4.60 5.63
N THR A 191 50.89 -5.24 5.95
CA THR A 191 50.74 -6.13 7.13
C THR A 191 49.74 -7.27 6.82
N PRO A 192 49.84 -8.45 7.47
CA PRO A 192 49.94 -9.68 6.67
C PRO A 192 48.68 -10.56 6.65
N VAL A 193 48.57 -11.36 5.58
CA VAL A 193 47.58 -12.44 5.46
C VAL A 193 47.81 -13.51 6.54
N ALA A 194 46.83 -13.72 7.41
CA ALA A 194 46.82 -14.81 8.36
C ALA A 194 46.62 -16.16 7.63
N LYS A 195 47.58 -17.08 7.79
CA LYS A 195 47.50 -18.42 7.18
C LYS A 195 46.52 -19.32 7.90
N GLU A 196 45.88 -20.20 7.12
CA GLU A 196 45.14 -21.35 7.59
C GLU A 196 45.99 -22.24 8.51
N LYS A 197 45.31 -22.91 9.44
CA LYS A 197 45.76 -24.19 10.01
C LYS A 197 44.56 -25.11 10.17
N ASP A 198 44.62 -26.28 9.54
CA ASP A 198 43.84 -27.42 9.98
C ASP A 198 44.19 -27.79 11.42
N ASP A 199 43.18 -28.06 12.24
CA ASP A 199 43.34 -28.99 13.35
C ASP A 199 42.02 -29.75 13.57
N LYS A 200 42.03 -31.04 13.24
CA LYS A 200 40.82 -31.87 13.17
C LYS A 200 40.53 -32.49 14.53
N LYS A 201 39.41 -32.14 15.17
CA LYS A 201 38.99 -32.80 16.41
C LYS A 201 37.49 -32.84 16.62
N ASP A 202 36.93 -34.03 16.51
CA ASP A 202 35.53 -34.34 16.76
C ASP A 202 35.17 -34.13 18.24
N LYS A 203 34.07 -33.42 18.49
CA LYS A 203 33.29 -33.47 19.74
C LYS A 203 31.83 -33.14 19.44
N ASP A 204 30.93 -33.95 19.99
CA ASP A 204 29.49 -33.69 19.95
C ASP A 204 29.16 -32.38 20.68
N GLY A 205 28.81 -31.35 19.90
CA GLY A 205 28.30 -30.07 20.38
C GLY A 205 26.78 -30.07 20.28
N LYS A 206 26.10 -30.03 21.42
CA LYS A 206 24.64 -29.93 21.50
C LYS A 206 24.19 -28.59 20.91
N ASP A 207 23.35 -28.62 19.88
CA ASP A 207 22.66 -27.43 19.37
C ASP A 207 21.69 -26.88 20.41
N ASP A 208 22.13 -25.89 21.19
CA ASP A 208 21.23 -24.92 21.83
C ASP A 208 20.86 -23.85 20.77
N GLY A 209 20.20 -24.33 19.70
CA GLY A 209 19.83 -23.52 18.54
C GLY A 209 18.79 -22.45 18.89
N THR A 210 19.21 -21.18 18.88
CA THR A 210 18.30 -20.03 18.94
C THR A 210 17.46 -20.01 17.66
N GLY A 211 16.20 -20.41 17.76
CA GLY A 211 15.32 -20.59 16.61
C GLY A 211 15.05 -19.30 15.85
N THR A 212 15.72 -19.12 14.71
CA THR A 212 15.42 -18.04 13.77
C THR A 212 14.27 -18.46 12.85
N ASP A 213 13.10 -17.85 13.04
CA ASP A 213 11.91 -17.90 12.17
C ASP A 213 12.16 -17.23 10.78
N ASP A 214 13.29 -17.52 10.13
CA ASP A 214 13.62 -17.09 8.76
C ASP A 214 13.42 -18.29 7.82
N PRO A 215 12.32 -18.37 7.04
CA PRO A 215 12.01 -19.48 6.16
C PRO A 215 13.04 -19.53 5.03
N ALA A 216 14.04 -20.40 5.21
CA ALA A 216 15.30 -20.48 4.47
C ALA A 216 15.22 -19.91 3.04
N ALA A 217 15.66 -18.66 2.89
CA ALA A 217 15.53 -17.89 1.66
C ALA A 217 16.07 -18.68 0.47
N GLY A 218 15.17 -19.01 -0.47
CA GLY A 218 15.49 -19.84 -1.63
C GLY A 218 16.56 -19.23 -2.54
N PRO A 219 17.01 -19.95 -3.59
CA PRO A 219 17.94 -19.37 -4.55
C PRO A 219 17.34 -18.11 -5.19
N ALA A 220 18.17 -17.08 -5.34
CA ALA A 220 17.80 -15.84 -6.05
C ALA A 220 17.16 -16.19 -7.39
N LYS A 221 16.00 -15.61 -7.70
CA LYS A 221 15.23 -15.91 -8.92
C LYS A 221 15.76 -15.08 -10.09
N GLU A 222 15.95 -13.77 -9.90
CA GLU A 222 16.42 -12.86 -10.94
C GLU A 222 17.87 -13.17 -11.38
N LYS A 223 18.20 -12.87 -12.63
CA LYS A 223 19.52 -13.12 -13.23
C LYS A 223 19.95 -11.90 -14.02
N ALA A 224 21.22 -11.50 -13.88
CA ALA A 224 21.78 -10.45 -14.72
C ALA A 224 21.82 -10.94 -16.19
N PRO A 225 21.24 -10.19 -17.15
CA PRO A 225 21.33 -10.51 -18.57
C PRO A 225 22.75 -10.20 -19.10
N ALA A 226 23.05 -10.70 -20.31
CA ALA A 226 24.32 -10.37 -20.98
C ALA A 226 24.38 -8.89 -21.44
N ASP A 227 23.22 -8.28 -21.69
CA ASP A 227 23.05 -6.85 -21.91
C ASP A 227 21.89 -6.36 -21.00
N PRO A 228 22.13 -5.46 -20.03
CA PRO A 228 21.08 -4.90 -19.17
C PRO A 228 20.25 -3.80 -19.86
N SER A 229 20.59 -3.40 -21.09
CA SER A 229 19.93 -2.29 -21.79
C SER A 229 18.46 -2.59 -22.07
N ALA A 230 17.58 -1.80 -21.46
CA ALA A 230 16.13 -1.90 -21.61
C ALA A 230 15.55 -0.75 -22.44
N ARG A 231 14.44 -1.05 -23.11
CA ARG A 231 13.56 -0.07 -23.75
C ARG A 231 12.26 0.04 -22.97
N GLN A 232 11.49 1.10 -23.20
CA GLN A 232 10.09 1.13 -22.80
C GLN A 232 9.34 -0.03 -23.52
N LEU A 233 8.59 -0.80 -22.74
CA LEU A 233 7.69 -1.85 -23.23
C LEU A 233 6.31 -1.27 -23.52
N PHE A 234 5.71 -0.63 -22.51
CA PHE A 234 4.40 0.00 -22.60
C PHE A 234 4.21 1.10 -21.54
N SER A 235 3.08 1.81 -21.64
CA SER A 235 2.63 2.82 -20.66
C SER A 235 1.11 2.82 -20.55
N VAL A 236 0.59 2.90 -19.33
CA VAL A 236 -0.84 3.04 -19.05
C VAL A 236 -1.18 4.53 -18.91
N PRO A 237 -2.16 5.07 -19.66
CA PRO A 237 -2.54 6.48 -19.55
C PRO A 237 -2.92 6.90 -18.13
N MET A 238 -2.53 8.12 -17.73
CA MET A 238 -2.97 8.73 -16.47
C MET A 238 -4.51 8.84 -16.41
N ILE A 239 -5.08 8.64 -15.21
CA ILE A 239 -6.49 8.85 -14.91
C ILE A 239 -6.68 10.29 -14.44
N TYR A 240 -7.68 10.96 -15.03
CA TYR A 240 -8.05 12.33 -14.70
C TYR A 240 -9.39 12.39 -13.96
N THR A 241 -9.42 12.94 -12.76
CA THR A 241 -10.62 12.97 -11.88
C THR A 241 -11.45 14.25 -12.00
N GLY A 242 -10.87 15.33 -12.52
CA GLY A 242 -11.45 16.66 -12.62
C GLY A 242 -11.11 17.55 -11.42
N ALA A 243 -10.99 18.86 -11.67
CA ALA A 243 -10.69 19.85 -10.64
C ALA A 243 -11.74 19.89 -9.52
N GLY A 244 -11.31 19.92 -8.26
CA GLY A 244 -12.20 19.91 -7.10
C GLY A 244 -12.99 18.61 -6.95
N SER A 245 -12.46 17.50 -7.49
CA SER A 245 -12.93 16.16 -7.20
C SER A 245 -12.60 15.75 -5.76
N ARG A 246 -13.04 14.55 -5.35
CA ARG A 246 -12.56 13.97 -4.08
C ARG A 246 -11.14 13.45 -4.30
N VAL A 247 -10.31 13.50 -3.27
CA VAL A 247 -9.09 12.69 -3.25
C VAL A 247 -9.48 11.22 -3.44
N TYR A 248 -8.78 10.55 -4.35
CA TYR A 248 -8.88 9.12 -4.63
C TYR A 248 -7.47 8.56 -4.72
N GLU A 249 -7.29 7.34 -4.27
CA GLU A 249 -6.04 6.59 -4.41
C GLU A 249 -6.24 5.43 -5.39
N LEU A 250 -5.12 4.90 -5.87
CA LEU A 250 -4.98 3.79 -6.79
C LEU A 250 -3.92 2.80 -6.26
N PRO A 251 -4.05 2.28 -5.02
CA PRO A 251 -3.06 1.37 -4.44
C PRO A 251 -3.18 -0.01 -5.09
N GLY A 252 -2.07 -0.69 -5.33
CA GLY A 252 -2.04 -2.06 -5.83
C GLY A 252 -1.51 -2.17 -7.26
N SER A 253 -0.22 -2.48 -7.34
CA SER A 253 0.45 -3.10 -8.49
C SER A 253 0.81 -4.55 -8.16
N TRP A 254 0.61 -5.47 -9.10
CA TRP A 254 0.96 -6.90 -8.95
C TRP A 254 1.65 -7.46 -10.19
N LEU A 255 2.46 -8.51 -9.98
CA LEU A 255 3.23 -9.17 -11.02
C LEU A 255 3.00 -10.68 -11.08
N THR A 256 2.99 -11.16 -12.32
CA THR A 256 3.09 -12.58 -12.70
C THR A 256 4.00 -12.66 -13.94
N ASP A 257 4.33 -13.86 -14.42
CA ASP A 257 5.21 -14.02 -15.59
C ASP A 257 4.70 -13.33 -16.87
N LYS A 258 3.37 -13.15 -16.97
CA LYS A 258 2.65 -12.72 -18.18
C LYS A 258 1.77 -11.50 -17.98
N VAL A 259 1.40 -11.15 -16.74
CA VAL A 259 0.50 -10.04 -16.44
C VAL A 259 1.14 -9.09 -15.43
N TYR A 260 1.16 -7.81 -15.78
CA TYR A 260 1.23 -6.71 -14.82
C TYR A 260 -0.19 -6.22 -14.55
N ALA A 261 -0.62 -6.22 -13.29
CA ALA A 261 -1.94 -5.74 -12.90
C ALA A 261 -1.83 -4.43 -12.11
N LYS A 262 -2.73 -3.48 -12.38
CA LYS A 262 -2.80 -2.19 -11.70
C LYS A 262 -4.26 -1.79 -11.48
N THR A 263 -4.55 -1.24 -10.30
CA THR A 263 -5.86 -0.63 -10.00
C THR A 263 -6.09 0.65 -10.81
N GLY A 264 -7.29 0.77 -11.38
CA GLY A 264 -7.92 2.05 -11.72
C GLY A 264 -8.96 2.42 -10.66
N LEU A 265 -9.65 3.55 -10.84
CA LEU A 265 -10.55 4.09 -9.80
C LEU A 265 -11.53 3.06 -9.24
N SER A 266 -12.38 2.44 -10.09
CA SER A 266 -13.36 1.41 -9.69
C SER A 266 -13.18 0.14 -10.52
N GLU A 267 -11.94 -0.24 -10.79
CA GLU A 267 -11.59 -1.41 -11.58
C GLU A 267 -10.14 -1.84 -11.33
N ILE A 268 -9.79 -3.06 -11.71
CA ILE A 268 -8.41 -3.52 -11.81
C ILE A 268 -8.19 -3.94 -13.26
N ASN A 269 -7.05 -3.57 -13.83
CA ASN A 269 -6.69 -3.86 -15.22
C ASN A 269 -5.44 -4.74 -15.24
N GLY A 270 -5.51 -5.87 -15.94
CA GLY A 270 -4.36 -6.70 -16.26
C GLY A 270 -3.85 -6.41 -17.66
N TYR A 271 -2.57 -6.12 -17.78
CA TYR A 271 -1.86 -5.83 -19.03
C TYR A 271 -0.88 -6.95 -19.34
N ASP A 272 -0.75 -7.31 -20.61
CA ASP A 272 0.32 -8.22 -21.04
C ASP A 272 1.69 -7.62 -20.67
N ALA A 273 2.51 -8.41 -19.97
CA ALA A 273 3.76 -7.94 -19.38
C ALA A 273 4.86 -7.55 -20.40
N VAL A 274 4.65 -7.78 -21.70
CA VAL A 274 5.58 -7.39 -22.77
C VAL A 274 4.90 -6.44 -23.77
N ALA A 275 3.68 -6.76 -24.21
CA ALA A 275 2.96 -6.01 -25.24
C ALA A 275 2.09 -4.87 -24.68
N GLY A 276 1.80 -4.86 -23.38
CA GLY A 276 1.07 -3.79 -22.70
C GLY A 276 -0.41 -3.65 -23.07
N ASN A 277 -0.94 -4.48 -23.98
CA ASN A 277 -2.37 -4.52 -24.24
C ASN A 277 -3.09 -5.06 -23.01
N ARG A 278 -4.24 -4.46 -22.67
CA ARG A 278 -5.08 -4.98 -21.59
C ARG A 278 -5.64 -6.36 -21.97
N VAL A 279 -5.33 -7.37 -21.17
CA VAL A 279 -5.79 -8.76 -21.35
C VAL A 279 -7.04 -9.07 -20.53
N TRP A 280 -7.25 -8.39 -19.40
CA TRP A 280 -8.48 -8.49 -18.60
C TRP A 280 -8.82 -7.19 -17.87
N ASN A 281 -10.09 -7.05 -17.45
CA ASN A 281 -10.62 -5.90 -16.70
C ASN A 281 -11.61 -6.42 -15.64
N LEU A 282 -11.27 -6.29 -14.37
CA LEU A 282 -12.14 -6.60 -13.23
C LEU A 282 -12.82 -5.31 -12.79
N LYS A 283 -14.15 -5.23 -12.91
CA LYS A 283 -14.91 -4.03 -12.50
C LYS A 283 -15.33 -4.14 -11.05
N LEU A 284 -15.14 -3.05 -10.30
CA LEU A 284 -15.56 -2.93 -8.90
C LEU A 284 -16.78 -1.99 -8.80
N PRO A 285 -17.73 -2.24 -7.88
CA PRO A 285 -18.91 -1.37 -7.68
C PRO A 285 -18.58 0.08 -7.28
N GLY A 286 -17.46 0.28 -6.59
CA GLY A 286 -16.99 1.56 -6.09
C GLY A 286 -15.46 1.63 -6.07
N PRO A 287 -14.88 2.75 -5.59
CA PRO A 287 -13.45 2.94 -5.61
C PRO A 287 -12.67 1.96 -4.74
N VAL A 288 -11.45 1.62 -5.17
CA VAL A 288 -10.46 0.98 -4.28
C VAL A 288 -10.13 1.94 -3.13
N CYS A 289 -9.90 1.39 -1.94
CA CYS A 289 -9.42 2.10 -0.76
C CYS A 289 -8.05 1.59 -0.31
N SER A 290 -7.81 0.28 -0.41
CA SER A 290 -6.54 -0.34 -0.05
C SER A 290 -6.38 -1.66 -0.82
N ALA A 291 -5.15 -2.12 -0.96
CA ALA A 291 -4.79 -3.29 -1.75
C ALA A 291 -3.63 -4.01 -1.08
N SER A 292 -3.68 -5.34 -1.00
CA SER A 292 -2.55 -6.08 -0.45
C SER A 292 -1.36 -6.05 -1.43
N GLY A 293 -0.19 -5.63 -0.95
CA GLY A 293 1.07 -5.77 -1.68
C GLY A 293 1.54 -7.23 -1.83
N PHE A 294 0.78 -8.20 -1.30
CA PHE A 294 1.10 -9.62 -1.32
C PHE A 294 0.07 -10.42 -2.12
N GLN A 295 0.51 -11.58 -2.62
CA GLN A 295 -0.30 -12.56 -3.33
C GLN A 295 0.19 -13.96 -2.97
N SER A 296 -0.66 -14.98 -3.10
CA SER A 296 -0.23 -16.38 -2.95
C SER A 296 0.62 -16.86 -4.15
N ASP A 297 1.20 -18.06 -4.08
CA ASP A 297 1.89 -18.66 -5.23
C ASP A 297 0.92 -18.97 -6.39
N GLU A 298 -0.36 -19.15 -6.09
CA GLU A 298 -1.47 -19.20 -7.04
C GLU A 298 -1.89 -17.82 -7.55
N GLY A 299 -1.18 -16.74 -7.19
CA GLY A 299 -1.48 -15.38 -7.64
C GLY A 299 -2.81 -14.82 -7.15
N LEU A 300 -3.35 -15.34 -6.04
CA LEU A 300 -4.55 -14.79 -5.40
C LEU A 300 -4.17 -13.61 -4.50
N THR A 301 -4.87 -12.48 -4.65
CA THR A 301 -4.70 -11.28 -3.80
C THR A 301 -6.03 -10.59 -3.52
N ALA A 302 -6.04 -9.64 -2.59
CA ALA A 302 -7.24 -8.97 -2.09
C ALA A 302 -7.17 -7.43 -2.26
N VAL A 303 -8.30 -6.84 -2.62
CA VAL A 303 -8.55 -5.38 -2.54
C VAL A 303 -9.70 -5.06 -1.61
N LEU A 304 -9.53 -3.99 -0.86
CA LEU A 304 -10.57 -3.30 -0.09
C LEU A 304 -11.12 -2.17 -0.96
N HIS A 305 -12.44 -2.14 -1.15
CA HIS A 305 -13.11 -1.14 -1.98
C HIS A 305 -14.48 -0.75 -1.41
N LYS A 306 -15.06 0.30 -1.98
CA LYS A 306 -16.41 0.75 -1.64
C LYS A 306 -17.45 -0.06 -2.40
N SER A 307 -18.61 -0.28 -1.79
CA SER A 307 -19.79 -0.91 -2.42
C SER A 307 -20.46 -0.06 -3.52
N ALA A 308 -20.16 1.23 -3.58
CA ALA A 308 -20.66 2.14 -4.62
C ALA A 308 -19.67 3.28 -4.90
N ARG A 309 -19.86 3.99 -6.02
CA ARG A 309 -19.16 5.25 -6.25
C ARG A 309 -19.67 6.36 -5.32
N PRO A 310 -18.77 7.11 -4.65
CA PRO A 310 -19.15 8.25 -3.82
C PRO A 310 -19.99 9.29 -4.57
N THR A 311 -20.81 10.00 -3.83
CA THR A 311 -21.60 11.14 -4.30
C THR A 311 -21.13 12.42 -3.62
N LYS A 312 -21.84 13.54 -3.84
CA LYS A 312 -21.65 14.77 -3.05
C LYS A 312 -22.29 14.71 -1.66
N ALA A 313 -23.28 13.85 -1.45
CA ALA A 313 -24.01 13.72 -0.19
C ALA A 313 -23.47 12.58 0.71
N ASP A 314 -22.88 11.55 0.10
CA ASP A 314 -22.29 10.40 0.77
C ASP A 314 -20.89 10.13 0.20
N GLY A 315 -19.89 10.03 1.08
CA GLY A 315 -18.50 9.73 0.72
C GLY A 315 -18.21 8.25 0.48
N GLY A 316 -19.13 7.36 0.86
CA GLY A 316 -19.00 5.91 0.82
C GLY A 316 -17.96 5.37 1.82
N GLN A 317 -18.29 4.28 2.51
CA GLN A 317 -17.33 3.55 3.34
C GLN A 317 -16.60 2.47 2.53
N CYS A 318 -15.46 2.02 3.05
CA CYS A 318 -14.69 0.91 2.50
C CYS A 318 -15.22 -0.39 3.14
N ASP A 319 -16.30 -0.92 2.57
CA ASP A 319 -17.14 -1.98 3.15
C ASP A 319 -17.06 -3.33 2.41
N ARG A 320 -16.25 -3.43 1.35
CA ARG A 320 -16.14 -4.63 0.50
C ARG A 320 -14.71 -5.10 0.33
N ILE A 321 -14.51 -6.39 0.48
CA ILE A 321 -13.25 -7.08 0.17
C ILE A 321 -13.51 -8.01 -1.00
N THR A 322 -12.70 -7.90 -2.05
CA THR A 322 -12.73 -8.77 -3.22
C THR A 322 -11.38 -9.46 -3.39
N VAL A 323 -11.40 -10.79 -3.39
CA VAL A 323 -10.24 -11.61 -3.78
C VAL A 323 -10.31 -11.90 -5.28
N PHE A 324 -9.18 -11.84 -5.96
CA PHE A 324 -9.07 -12.16 -7.38
C PHE A 324 -7.73 -12.83 -7.73
N ASP A 325 -7.73 -13.60 -8.82
CA ASP A 325 -6.54 -14.18 -9.43
C ASP A 325 -5.89 -13.17 -10.39
N VAL A 326 -4.70 -12.66 -10.05
CA VAL A 326 -3.93 -11.68 -10.83
C VAL A 326 -3.61 -12.17 -12.25
N ARG A 327 -3.51 -13.48 -12.46
CA ARG A 327 -3.20 -14.07 -13.78
C ARG A 327 -4.40 -13.99 -14.73
N THR A 328 -5.63 -13.93 -14.21
CA THR A 328 -6.87 -14.07 -15.00
C THR A 328 -7.88 -12.94 -14.82
N GLY A 329 -7.74 -12.09 -13.81
CA GLY A 329 -8.70 -11.02 -13.48
C GLY A 329 -10.03 -11.52 -12.92
N LYS A 330 -10.14 -12.81 -12.59
CA LYS A 330 -11.36 -13.41 -12.06
C LYS A 330 -11.45 -13.16 -10.55
N THR A 331 -12.57 -12.60 -10.11
CA THR A 331 -13.00 -12.69 -8.71
C THR A 331 -13.07 -14.15 -8.29
N VAL A 332 -12.46 -14.47 -7.14
CA VAL A 332 -12.67 -15.73 -6.41
C VAL A 332 -13.93 -15.56 -5.56
N TRP A 333 -13.94 -14.53 -4.71
CA TRP A 333 -15.11 -14.12 -3.93
C TRP A 333 -15.10 -12.62 -3.64
N THR A 334 -16.28 -12.09 -3.32
CA THR A 334 -16.47 -10.75 -2.73
C THR A 334 -17.29 -10.88 -1.45
N LYS A 335 -16.82 -10.30 -0.35
CA LYS A 335 -17.52 -10.23 0.94
C LYS A 335 -17.72 -8.76 1.32
N GLY A 336 -18.62 -8.49 2.25
CA GLY A 336 -18.80 -7.18 2.86
C GLY A 336 -19.35 -7.32 4.28
N VAL A 337 -18.97 -6.42 5.18
CA VAL A 337 -18.95 -6.73 6.62
C VAL A 337 -19.80 -5.75 7.43
N GLY A 338 -21.08 -6.09 7.56
CA GLY A 338 -22.07 -5.29 8.26
C GLY A 338 -22.62 -4.14 7.41
N SER A 339 -23.91 -3.84 7.60
CA SER A 339 -24.56 -2.66 7.06
C SER A 339 -25.52 -2.10 8.12
N GLY A 340 -25.08 -1.04 8.80
CA GLY A 340 -25.80 -0.45 9.93
C GLY A 340 -24.83 0.24 10.92
N GLU A 341 -25.38 0.98 11.87
CA GLU A 341 -24.58 1.59 12.95
C GLU A 341 -23.80 0.51 13.72
N GLY A 342 -22.55 0.81 14.06
CA GLY A 342 -21.62 -0.15 14.68
C GLY A 342 -20.88 -1.09 13.73
N SER A 343 -21.24 -1.16 12.43
CA SER A 343 -20.51 -2.00 11.45
C SER A 343 -19.04 -1.60 11.31
N ALA A 344 -18.17 -2.56 10.99
CA ALA A 344 -16.74 -2.30 10.84
C ALA A 344 -16.45 -1.43 9.60
N VAL A 345 -15.55 -0.47 9.77
CA VAL A 345 -14.99 0.32 8.67
C VAL A 345 -13.52 -0.01 8.58
N PHE A 346 -13.14 -0.72 7.52
CA PHE A 346 -11.76 -1.07 7.25
C PHE A 346 -11.00 0.12 6.67
N THR A 347 -9.73 0.20 7.02
CA THR A 347 -8.75 1.11 6.41
C THR A 347 -7.81 0.36 5.47
N GLU A 348 -7.58 -0.94 5.71
CA GLU A 348 -6.57 -1.73 5.02
C GLU A 348 -6.94 -3.21 4.87
N VAL A 349 -6.27 -3.89 3.93
CA VAL A 349 -6.40 -5.34 3.71
C VAL A 349 -5.04 -5.94 3.32
N THR A 350 -4.75 -7.13 3.83
CA THR A 350 -3.54 -7.87 3.48
C THR A 350 -3.78 -9.37 3.29
N VAL A 351 -2.83 -10.06 2.66
CA VAL A 351 -2.89 -11.50 2.38
C VAL A 351 -1.63 -12.17 2.93
N GLY A 352 -1.79 -13.20 3.75
CA GLY A 352 -0.67 -13.92 4.36
C GLY A 352 -1.06 -15.34 4.77
N GLY A 353 -0.16 -16.29 4.52
CA GLY A 353 -0.30 -17.69 4.96
C GLY A 353 -1.59 -18.44 4.58
N GLY A 354 -2.25 -18.05 3.48
CA GLY A 354 -3.52 -18.64 3.02
C GLY A 354 -4.79 -17.87 3.42
N THR A 355 -4.65 -16.68 4.03
CA THR A 355 -5.77 -15.93 4.61
C THR A 355 -5.74 -14.46 4.21
N VAL A 356 -6.91 -13.88 4.02
CA VAL A 356 -7.14 -12.43 3.90
C VAL A 356 -7.46 -11.86 5.27
N ALA A 357 -6.69 -10.87 5.72
CA ALA A 357 -6.97 -10.12 6.95
C ALA A 357 -7.26 -8.66 6.62
N ALA A 358 -8.24 -8.05 7.31
CA ALA A 358 -8.57 -6.64 7.15
C ALA A 358 -8.80 -5.96 8.50
N GLY A 359 -8.14 -4.82 8.72
CA GLY A 359 -8.12 -4.08 9.98
C GLY A 359 -8.77 -2.70 9.88
N GLY A 360 -9.00 -2.08 11.03
CA GLY A 360 -9.51 -0.72 11.12
C GLY A 360 -10.25 -0.40 12.41
N SER A 361 -10.98 0.71 12.38
CA SER A 361 -11.60 1.42 13.51
C SER A 361 -12.51 0.64 14.49
N ARG A 362 -12.85 -0.63 14.20
CA ARG A 362 -13.71 -1.49 15.05
C ARG A 362 -13.21 -2.94 15.13
N GLY A 363 -11.91 -3.12 14.98
CA GLY A 363 -11.25 -4.41 15.05
C GLY A 363 -11.28 -5.17 13.72
N GLY A 364 -10.46 -6.22 13.68
CA GLY A 364 -10.12 -6.92 12.45
C GLY A 364 -10.78 -8.27 12.27
N TYR A 365 -10.82 -8.69 11.01
CA TYR A 365 -11.51 -9.88 10.53
C TYR A 365 -10.58 -10.68 9.62
N GLY A 366 -10.78 -11.99 9.58
CA GLY A 366 -10.03 -12.91 8.71
C GLY A 366 -10.96 -13.81 7.91
N TRP A 367 -10.58 -14.07 6.65
CA TRP A 367 -11.26 -15.04 5.77
C TRP A 367 -10.24 -15.92 5.04
N ASP A 368 -10.57 -17.20 4.88
CA ASP A 368 -9.84 -18.11 4.00
C ASP A 368 -9.72 -17.51 2.58
N LEU A 369 -8.51 -17.55 2.00
CA LEU A 369 -8.23 -16.90 0.71
C LEU A 369 -8.98 -17.55 -0.46
N GLU A 370 -9.27 -18.84 -0.42
CA GLU A 370 -9.94 -19.56 -1.51
C GLU A 370 -11.46 -19.59 -1.35
N SER A 371 -11.98 -19.96 -0.17
CA SER A 371 -13.43 -20.09 0.06
C SER A 371 -14.11 -18.79 0.51
N GLY A 372 -13.35 -17.90 1.15
CA GLY A 372 -13.88 -16.71 1.80
C GLY A 372 -14.71 -17.02 3.05
N ASP A 373 -14.59 -18.22 3.63
CA ASP A 373 -15.18 -18.52 4.92
C ASP A 373 -14.48 -17.72 6.02
N GLN A 374 -15.25 -17.15 6.93
CA GLN A 374 -14.71 -16.28 7.98
C GLN A 374 -14.04 -17.12 9.08
N VAL A 375 -12.73 -16.93 9.25
CA VAL A 375 -11.92 -17.64 10.24
C VAL A 375 -11.85 -16.91 11.59
N TRP A 376 -11.90 -15.57 11.60
CA TRP A 376 -12.14 -14.80 12.84
C TRP A 376 -12.88 -13.48 12.60
N SER A 377 -13.35 -12.89 13.70
CA SER A 377 -13.96 -11.56 13.77
C SER A 377 -13.75 -10.97 15.17
N PRO A 378 -13.96 -9.65 15.37
CA PRO A 378 -13.86 -9.01 16.68
C PRO A 378 -14.81 -9.63 17.70
N LYS A 379 -14.40 -9.65 18.97
CA LYS A 379 -15.23 -10.17 20.07
C LYS A 379 -16.16 -9.04 20.57
N PRO A 380 -17.47 -9.30 20.76
CA PRO A 380 -18.38 -8.28 21.28
C PRO A 380 -17.95 -7.82 22.69
N GLY A 381 -17.69 -6.51 22.85
CA GLY A 381 -17.25 -5.94 24.12
C GLY A 381 -15.76 -6.10 24.44
N ASP A 382 -14.92 -6.40 23.45
CA ASP A 382 -13.46 -6.34 23.57
C ASP A 382 -12.99 -4.88 23.71
N GLU A 383 -12.21 -4.56 24.75
CA GLU A 383 -11.57 -3.25 24.94
C GLU A 383 -10.28 -3.11 24.11
N CYS A 384 -9.93 -4.17 23.36
CA CYS A 384 -8.89 -4.18 22.35
C CYS A 384 -9.46 -4.32 20.93
N TYR A 385 -8.84 -3.63 19.98
CA TYR A 385 -9.12 -3.78 18.56
C TYR A 385 -7.83 -3.91 17.74
N ASP A 386 -7.92 -4.65 16.65
CA ASP A 386 -6.84 -4.81 15.68
C ASP A 386 -6.84 -3.58 14.76
N VAL A 387 -5.79 -2.76 14.85
CA VAL A 387 -5.64 -1.52 14.07
C VAL A 387 -5.41 -1.87 12.60
N GLY A 388 -4.54 -2.84 12.36
CA GLY A 388 -4.12 -3.27 11.03
C GLY A 388 -3.18 -4.47 11.08
N TYR A 389 -2.98 -5.09 9.92
CA TYR A 389 -2.29 -6.35 9.71
C TYR A 389 -1.16 -6.21 8.67
N GLN A 390 -0.20 -7.12 8.75
CA GLN A 390 0.75 -7.37 7.67
C GLN A 390 0.79 -8.85 7.32
N GLY A 391 1.03 -9.15 6.04
CA GLY A 391 1.03 -10.50 5.48
C GLY A 391 2.31 -10.88 4.75
N GLY A 392 2.15 -11.69 3.70
CA GLY A 392 3.23 -12.30 2.93
C GLY A 392 3.45 -13.78 3.23
N SER A 393 4.57 -14.31 2.75
CA SER A 393 4.91 -15.73 2.81
C SER A 393 5.24 -16.25 4.22
N GLY A 394 5.59 -15.35 5.15
CA GLY A 394 5.91 -15.69 6.55
C GLY A 394 4.70 -15.82 7.49
N GLY A 395 3.47 -15.69 6.97
CA GLY A 395 2.23 -15.76 7.75
C GLY A 395 1.54 -14.41 7.90
N LEU A 396 0.93 -14.16 9.06
CA LEU A 396 0.25 -12.90 9.40
C LEU A 396 0.75 -12.37 10.75
N ALA A 397 0.81 -11.05 10.86
CA ALA A 397 0.97 -10.34 12.12
C ALA A 397 0.04 -9.12 12.17
N VAL A 398 -0.23 -8.61 13.37
CA VAL A 398 -1.20 -7.55 13.64
C VAL A 398 -0.66 -6.56 14.68
N ILE A 399 -1.01 -5.28 14.51
CA ILE A 399 -0.88 -4.26 15.57
C ILE A 399 -2.24 -4.16 16.25
N ARG A 400 -2.31 -4.58 17.51
CA ARG A 400 -3.52 -4.56 18.34
C ARG A 400 -3.42 -3.44 19.37
N LYS A 401 -4.43 -2.57 19.43
CA LYS A 401 -4.52 -1.42 20.34
C LYS A 401 -5.57 -1.73 21.42
N CYS A 402 -5.18 -1.68 22.68
CA CYS A 402 -6.05 -1.91 23.84
C CYS A 402 -6.14 -0.66 24.69
N THR A 403 -7.34 -0.21 25.01
CA THR A 403 -7.57 0.89 25.96
C THR A 403 -7.61 0.31 27.38
N ILE A 404 -6.53 0.44 28.14
CA ILE A 404 -6.34 -0.25 29.44
C ILE A 404 -6.85 0.59 30.63
N ASN A 405 -6.96 1.91 30.47
CA ASN A 405 -7.70 2.82 31.34
C ASN A 405 -8.39 3.89 30.46
N THR A 406 -9.25 4.72 31.03
CA THR A 406 -10.12 5.69 30.30
C THR A 406 -9.43 6.55 29.24
N ASP A 407 -8.14 6.84 29.42
CA ASP A 407 -7.33 7.71 28.58
C ASP A 407 -5.92 7.12 28.32
N GLN A 408 -5.78 5.78 28.36
CA GLN A 408 -4.49 5.10 28.15
C GLN A 408 -4.60 3.91 27.21
N ASP A 409 -4.15 4.11 25.98
CA ASP A 409 -3.97 3.05 24.99
C ASP A 409 -2.62 2.35 25.12
N GLN A 410 -2.58 1.10 24.67
CA GLN A 410 -1.41 0.24 24.65
C GLN A 410 -1.38 -0.54 23.34
N LEU A 411 -0.28 -0.44 22.59
CA LEU A 411 -0.03 -1.27 21.41
C LEU A 411 0.63 -2.61 21.76
N PHE A 412 0.26 -3.63 21.01
CA PHE A 412 0.84 -4.97 21.01
C PHE A 412 1.12 -5.39 19.57
N VAL A 413 2.30 -5.94 19.32
CA VAL A 413 2.62 -6.66 18.07
C VAL A 413 2.32 -8.13 18.30
N GLN A 414 1.40 -8.71 17.54
CA GLN A 414 1.04 -10.13 17.66
C GLN A 414 1.30 -10.86 16.34
N LYS A 415 1.95 -12.02 16.41
CA LYS A 415 2.00 -12.98 15.29
C LYS A 415 0.81 -13.95 15.44
N LEU A 416 0.14 -14.26 14.34
CA LEU A 416 -1.10 -15.04 14.33
C LEU A 416 -0.93 -16.37 13.57
N ASP A 417 -1.65 -17.43 13.97
CA ASP A 417 -1.93 -18.53 13.03
C ASP A 417 -2.97 -18.03 12.00
N PRO A 418 -2.66 -18.02 10.69
CA PRO A 418 -3.59 -17.55 9.67
C PRO A 418 -4.91 -18.32 9.59
N LYS A 419 -4.99 -19.55 10.13
CA LYS A 419 -6.18 -20.41 9.99
C LYS A 419 -7.33 -20.08 10.93
N ASP A 420 -7.05 -19.46 12.07
CA ASP A 420 -8.04 -19.16 13.11
C ASP A 420 -7.83 -17.82 13.81
N GLY A 421 -6.77 -17.08 13.49
CA GLY A 421 -6.46 -15.78 14.11
C GLY A 421 -5.97 -15.90 15.55
N SER A 422 -5.60 -17.10 16.02
CA SER A 422 -5.04 -17.29 17.35
C SER A 422 -3.64 -16.66 17.45
N VAL A 423 -3.37 -16.00 18.58
CA VAL A 423 -2.09 -15.33 18.84
C VAL A 423 -1.02 -16.39 19.14
N SER A 424 -0.08 -16.58 18.22
CA SER A 424 1.06 -17.49 18.39
C SER A 424 2.16 -16.88 19.26
N SER A 425 2.35 -15.56 19.18
CA SER A 425 3.27 -14.81 20.05
C SER A 425 2.87 -13.34 20.16
N GLU A 426 3.21 -12.68 21.26
CA GLU A 426 2.89 -11.28 21.53
C GLU A 426 4.11 -10.52 22.07
N TYR A 427 4.37 -9.32 21.50
CA TYR A 427 5.24 -8.31 22.08
C TYR A 427 4.42 -7.09 22.51
N LYS A 428 4.41 -6.79 23.81
CA LYS A 428 3.87 -5.55 24.36
C LYS A 428 4.84 -4.39 24.06
N MET A 429 4.39 -3.41 23.29
CA MET A 429 5.22 -2.25 22.91
C MET A 429 5.43 -1.28 24.09
N PRO A 430 6.45 -0.41 24.05
CA PRO A 430 6.56 0.72 24.97
C PRO A 430 5.32 1.63 24.94
N PRO A 431 5.00 2.33 26.05
CA PRO A 431 4.01 3.41 26.03
C PRO A 431 4.55 4.64 25.26
N GLY A 432 3.66 5.55 24.88
CA GLY A 432 4.00 6.73 24.07
C GLY A 432 4.16 6.41 22.59
N ILE A 433 3.35 5.48 22.08
CA ILE A 433 3.34 5.04 20.67
C ILE A 433 1.86 4.94 20.25
N ASP A 434 1.43 5.82 19.35
CA ASP A 434 0.04 5.82 18.85
C ASP A 434 -0.16 4.96 17.61
N PHE A 435 0.86 4.89 16.76
CA PHE A 435 0.91 4.13 15.51
C PHE A 435 2.19 3.30 15.43
N ALA A 436 2.09 2.14 14.79
CA ALA A 436 3.21 1.23 14.55
C ALA A 436 2.96 0.45 13.26
N HIS A 437 4.03 0.08 12.57
CA HIS A 437 3.98 -0.43 11.21
C HIS A 437 4.81 -1.71 11.12
N ILE A 438 4.25 -2.77 10.52
CA ILE A 438 4.94 -4.06 10.42
C ILE A 438 5.66 -4.11 9.07
N LEU A 439 6.98 -3.96 9.11
CA LEU A 439 7.85 -3.98 7.92
C LEU A 439 8.03 -5.41 7.38
N SER A 440 8.07 -6.41 8.26
CA SER A 440 8.03 -7.83 7.86
C SER A 440 7.41 -8.68 8.96
N VAL A 441 6.71 -9.75 8.56
CA VAL A 441 6.17 -10.79 9.47
C VAL A 441 7.21 -11.85 9.84
N SER A 442 8.28 -11.98 9.05
CA SER A 442 9.29 -13.04 9.16
C SER A 442 10.59 -12.66 8.41
N PRO A 443 11.72 -12.47 9.11
CA PRO A 443 11.81 -12.15 10.54
C PRO A 443 10.87 -11.00 10.93
N LEU A 444 10.29 -11.02 12.14
CA LEU A 444 9.32 -10.02 12.58
C LEU A 444 10.03 -8.69 12.89
N VAL A 445 9.72 -7.66 12.10
CA VAL A 445 10.32 -6.32 12.19
C VAL A 445 9.21 -5.27 12.17
N VAL A 446 9.26 -4.34 13.12
CA VAL A 446 8.30 -3.24 13.29
C VAL A 446 9.04 -1.92 13.33
N GLY A 447 8.49 -0.90 12.67
CA GLY A 447 8.85 0.51 12.84
C GLY A 447 7.74 1.22 13.60
N ALA A 448 8.07 2.23 14.41
CA ALA A 448 7.06 3.07 15.06
C ALA A 448 7.64 4.45 15.39
N ASP A 449 6.76 5.45 15.48
CA ASP A 449 7.07 6.74 16.09
C ASP A 449 6.87 6.69 17.62
N VAL A 450 7.88 7.06 18.38
CA VAL A 450 7.95 6.86 19.82
C VAL A 450 8.12 8.19 20.55
N ASN A 451 6.98 8.73 21.00
CA ASN A 451 6.76 10.07 21.59
C ASN A 451 6.87 11.23 20.57
N GLU A 452 6.27 11.09 19.38
CA GLU A 452 6.21 12.15 18.34
C GLU A 452 7.61 12.64 17.92
N ALA A 453 8.52 11.71 17.68
CA ALA A 453 9.93 11.94 17.40
C ALA A 453 10.29 11.83 15.89
N ALA A 454 9.38 11.35 15.05
CA ALA A 454 9.52 11.32 13.58
C ALA A 454 9.31 12.72 12.96
N GLU A 455 10.19 13.67 13.27
CA GLU A 455 10.12 15.09 12.86
C GLU A 455 10.11 15.33 11.32
N ASP A 456 10.43 14.32 10.51
CA ASP A 456 10.48 14.36 9.04
C ASP A 456 9.16 13.98 8.37
N GLY A 457 8.23 13.32 9.08
CA GLY A 457 7.02 12.74 8.52
C GLY A 457 7.17 11.29 8.01
N SER A 458 8.27 10.60 8.33
CA SER A 458 8.50 9.19 7.98
C SER A 458 7.60 8.19 8.71
N GLY A 459 6.99 8.59 9.83
CA GLY A 459 6.25 7.69 10.73
C GLY A 459 7.12 6.76 11.58
N ILE A 460 8.46 6.88 11.54
CA ILE A 460 9.37 5.97 12.25
C ILE A 460 10.43 6.76 13.02
N SER A 461 10.47 6.62 14.35
CA SER A 461 11.62 7.03 15.19
C SER A 461 12.45 5.85 15.66
N ASP A 462 11.90 4.63 15.66
CA ASP A 462 12.54 3.42 16.16
C ASP A 462 12.17 2.18 15.36
N PHE A 463 13.16 1.32 15.16
CA PHE A 463 12.97 -0.06 14.69
C PHE A 463 13.02 -1.04 15.86
N PHE A 464 12.22 -2.09 15.75
CA PHE A 464 12.09 -3.19 16.70
C PHE A 464 12.24 -4.52 15.93
N SER A 465 13.24 -5.34 16.27
CA SER A 465 13.27 -6.74 15.86
C SER A 465 12.70 -7.61 16.97
N ILE A 466 11.72 -8.44 16.64
CA ILE A 466 10.98 -9.28 17.58
C ILE A 466 11.18 -10.74 17.17
N ASP A 467 11.37 -11.61 18.15
CA ASP A 467 11.38 -13.05 17.97
C ASP A 467 9.95 -13.53 17.68
N GLY A 468 9.69 -13.91 16.42
CA GLY A 468 8.36 -14.31 15.97
C GLY A 468 7.81 -15.58 16.63
N SER A 469 8.66 -16.37 17.29
CA SER A 469 8.25 -17.62 17.96
C SER A 469 7.87 -17.40 19.43
N THR A 470 8.44 -16.38 20.09
CA THR A 470 8.30 -16.15 21.54
C THR A 470 7.79 -14.76 21.91
N GLY A 471 7.65 -13.82 20.96
CA GLY A 471 7.20 -12.45 21.21
C GLY A 471 8.23 -11.58 21.93
N LYS A 472 9.47 -12.06 22.09
CA LYS A 472 10.53 -11.34 22.80
C LYS A 472 11.18 -10.32 21.89
N LEU A 473 11.42 -9.11 22.40
CA LEU A 473 12.29 -8.14 21.73
C LEU A 473 13.71 -8.72 21.62
N ARG A 474 14.26 -8.75 20.41
CA ARG A 474 15.65 -9.10 20.11
C ARG A 474 16.52 -7.85 20.23
N ALA A 475 16.13 -6.79 19.53
CA ALA A 475 16.78 -5.48 19.57
C ALA A 475 15.76 -4.35 19.29
N ARG A 476 16.04 -3.17 19.83
CA ARG A 476 15.42 -1.88 19.46
C ARG A 476 16.55 -0.88 19.17
N TRP A 477 16.42 -0.09 18.11
CA TRP A 477 17.38 0.95 17.74
C TRP A 477 16.69 2.12 17.03
N PRO A 478 17.22 3.36 17.13
CA PRO A 478 16.60 4.53 16.53
C PRO A 478 16.68 4.52 15.01
N ALA A 479 15.59 4.93 14.38
CA ALA A 479 15.53 5.40 13.00
C ALA A 479 15.74 6.93 13.04
N ASP A 480 16.99 7.38 12.91
CA ASP A 480 17.28 8.81 12.85
C ASP A 480 16.81 9.40 11.51
N ALA A 481 15.74 10.19 11.58
CA ALA A 481 15.06 10.96 10.52
C ALA A 481 15.97 11.92 9.70
N LYS A 482 17.22 12.13 10.12
CA LYS A 482 18.21 12.97 9.40
C LYS A 482 19.34 12.12 8.80
N THR A 483 19.24 10.79 8.93
CA THR A 483 20.24 9.82 8.52
C THR A 483 19.66 8.69 7.69
N TYR A 484 18.38 8.30 7.85
CA TYR A 484 17.79 7.10 7.21
C TYR A 484 16.40 7.34 6.62
N GLY A 485 16.22 7.09 5.33
CA GLY A 485 15.00 7.41 4.56
C GLY A 485 13.99 6.27 4.42
N ALA A 486 13.79 5.46 5.47
CA ALA A 486 12.66 4.52 5.52
C ALA A 486 11.37 5.29 5.85
N SER A 487 10.25 4.98 5.21
CA SER A 487 9.01 5.76 5.36
C SER A 487 7.77 4.87 5.42
N CYS A 488 6.78 5.26 6.22
CA CYS A 488 5.47 4.65 6.36
C CYS A 488 4.38 5.73 6.22
N ASP A 489 3.15 5.32 5.87
CA ASP A 489 1.99 6.18 6.05
C ASP A 489 1.79 6.49 7.56
N ALA A 490 1.23 7.66 7.85
CA ALA A 490 1.10 8.16 9.22
C ALA A 490 0.20 7.30 10.13
N VAL A 491 -0.67 6.44 9.59
CA VAL A 491 -1.63 5.63 10.38
C VAL A 491 -1.79 4.17 9.96
N ALA A 492 -1.44 3.78 8.72
CA ALA A 492 -1.60 2.41 8.24
C ALA A 492 -0.51 1.46 8.79
N VAL A 493 -0.87 0.22 9.12
CA VAL A 493 0.08 -0.78 9.67
C VAL A 493 0.95 -1.40 8.58
N SER A 494 0.49 -1.33 7.34
CA SER A 494 1.18 -1.77 6.13
C SER A 494 1.43 -0.59 5.17
N GLY A 495 2.06 -0.83 4.01
CA GLY A 495 2.29 0.20 2.99
C GLY A 495 3.61 0.99 3.08
N CYS A 496 4.46 0.71 4.07
CA CYS A 496 5.79 1.32 4.18
C CYS A 496 6.68 1.04 2.95
N ALA A 497 7.58 1.97 2.67
CA ALA A 497 8.50 1.99 1.53
C ALA A 497 9.96 2.17 1.96
N ASN A 498 10.88 2.11 1.00
CA ASN A 498 12.33 2.33 1.19
C ASN A 498 13.01 1.39 2.20
N PHE A 499 12.64 0.11 2.25
CA PHE A 499 13.36 -0.88 3.05
C PHE A 499 13.33 -2.28 2.42
N ALA A 500 14.16 -3.20 2.94
CA ALA A 500 14.00 -4.63 2.73
C ALA A 500 14.42 -5.41 4.00
N VAL A 501 13.81 -6.57 4.25
CA VAL A 501 14.15 -7.45 5.39
C VAL A 501 14.49 -8.84 4.87
N GLY A 502 15.53 -9.47 5.43
CA GLY A 502 15.86 -10.89 5.20
C GLY A 502 17.34 -11.22 5.42
N GLY A 503 17.65 -12.50 5.71
CA GLY A 503 19.01 -12.90 6.07
C GLY A 503 19.46 -12.29 7.40
N ASP A 504 18.53 -12.26 8.35
CA ASP A 504 18.59 -11.60 9.66
C ASP A 504 19.05 -10.12 9.64
N ARG A 505 18.73 -9.38 8.57
CA ARG A 505 19.06 -7.96 8.38
C ARG A 505 17.86 -7.11 7.99
N LEU A 506 17.91 -5.83 8.35
CA LEU A 506 17.11 -4.73 7.79
C LEU A 506 18.02 -3.87 6.90
N TYR A 507 17.64 -3.69 5.64
CA TYR A 507 18.31 -2.82 4.67
C TYR A 507 17.49 -1.55 4.47
N VAL A 508 18.11 -0.39 4.64
CA VAL A 508 17.46 0.94 4.62
C VAL A 508 18.40 1.92 3.90
N PRO A 509 17.90 2.83 3.05
CA PRO A 509 18.72 3.86 2.46
C PRO A 509 19.07 4.91 3.51
N THR A 510 20.24 5.53 3.39
CA THR A 510 20.50 6.79 4.06
C THR A 510 19.66 7.89 3.42
N GLU A 511 19.48 8.98 4.17
CA GLU A 511 19.12 10.26 3.57
C GLU A 511 20.15 10.69 2.52
N GLU A 512 19.71 11.49 1.55
CA GLU A 512 20.60 12.08 0.55
C GLU A 512 21.56 13.08 1.21
N HIS A 513 22.86 12.93 0.98
CA HIS A 513 23.87 13.89 1.40
C HIS A 513 24.65 14.46 0.21
N GLN A 514 25.55 15.39 0.49
CA GLN A 514 26.39 16.03 -0.53
C GLN A 514 27.37 15.01 -1.15
N GLY A 515 27.50 15.03 -2.48
CA GLY A 515 28.55 14.32 -3.22
C GLY A 515 29.93 14.99 -3.11
N LYS A 516 30.95 14.37 -3.69
CA LYS A 516 32.35 14.80 -3.69
C LYS A 516 32.75 15.61 -4.93
N LYS A 517 32.06 15.44 -6.07
CA LYS A 517 32.36 16.15 -7.34
C LYS A 517 32.08 17.65 -7.26
N GLU A 518 30.84 18.01 -6.93
CA GLU A 518 30.30 19.37 -7.12
C GLU A 518 29.36 19.79 -5.98
N ALA A 519 29.20 21.11 -5.80
CA ALA A 519 28.40 21.72 -4.74
C ALA A 519 26.87 21.51 -4.86
N TYR A 520 26.41 20.87 -5.95
CA TYR A 520 25.01 20.47 -6.14
C TYR A 520 24.84 18.95 -6.30
N SER A 521 25.94 18.18 -6.26
CA SER A 521 25.91 16.73 -6.35
C SER A 521 25.25 16.14 -5.10
N ARG A 522 24.33 15.19 -5.27
CA ARG A 522 23.72 14.42 -4.19
C ARG A 522 23.93 12.93 -4.41
N THR A 523 23.94 12.18 -3.33
CA THR A 523 24.05 10.72 -3.29
C THR A 523 23.52 10.24 -1.94
N ASN A 524 23.08 8.99 -1.89
CA ASN A 524 22.86 8.26 -0.65
C ASN A 524 23.52 6.88 -0.74
N GLU A 525 23.33 6.03 0.27
CA GLU A 525 23.74 4.62 0.25
C GLU A 525 22.66 3.71 0.84
N ILE A 526 22.69 2.41 0.57
CA ILE A 526 21.94 1.43 1.38
C ILE A 526 22.87 0.86 2.45
N VAL A 527 22.45 0.94 3.71
CA VAL A 527 23.12 0.31 4.86
C VAL A 527 22.32 -0.89 5.35
N ALA A 528 22.98 -1.80 6.09
CA ALA A 528 22.35 -2.97 6.69
C ALA A 528 22.52 -2.99 8.22
N PHE A 529 21.40 -3.07 8.94
CA PHE A 529 21.33 -3.35 10.37
C PHE A 529 21.21 -4.86 10.62
N ASP A 530 21.93 -5.35 11.62
CA ASP A 530 21.82 -6.69 12.18
C ASP A 530 20.60 -6.77 13.10
N LEU A 531 19.64 -7.66 12.82
CA LEU A 531 18.38 -7.74 13.57
C LEU A 531 18.55 -8.33 14.99
N ALA A 532 19.60 -9.12 15.23
CA ALA A 532 19.89 -9.68 16.54
C ALA A 532 20.40 -8.63 17.55
N THR A 533 21.03 -7.55 17.07
CA THR A 533 21.70 -6.54 17.93
C THR A 533 21.26 -5.09 17.69
N GLY A 534 20.55 -4.80 16.60
CA GLY A 534 20.13 -3.45 16.22
C GLY A 534 21.28 -2.55 15.77
N LYS A 535 22.40 -3.13 15.34
CA LYS A 535 23.62 -2.39 14.99
C LYS A 535 23.88 -2.42 13.50
N LEU A 536 24.47 -1.36 12.97
CA LEU A 536 25.04 -1.37 11.63
C LEU A 536 26.08 -2.49 11.51
N THR A 537 25.92 -3.32 10.49
CA THR A 537 26.83 -4.43 10.14
C THR A 537 28.19 -3.95 9.61
N GLY A 538 28.33 -2.66 9.30
CA GLY A 538 29.43 -2.11 8.51
C GLY A 538 29.28 -2.33 7.00
N GLN A 539 28.24 -3.06 6.56
CA GLN A 539 27.95 -3.24 5.14
C GLN A 539 27.20 -2.01 4.60
N ARG A 540 27.71 -1.46 3.49
CA ARG A 540 27.22 -0.25 2.80
C ARG A 540 27.25 -0.52 1.28
N LEU A 541 26.28 0.01 0.57
CA LEU A 541 26.22 0.01 -0.89
C LEU A 541 26.13 1.45 -1.37
N ASP A 542 27.22 1.99 -1.92
CA ASP A 542 27.24 3.38 -2.36
C ASP A 542 26.43 3.59 -3.65
N ALA A 543 25.47 4.54 -3.67
CA ALA A 543 24.75 4.87 -4.90
C ALA A 543 25.70 5.48 -5.94
N GLY A 544 26.63 6.31 -5.47
CA GLY A 544 27.65 6.98 -6.26
C GLY A 544 27.22 8.37 -6.67
N GLU A 545 28.20 9.22 -6.92
CA GLU A 545 28.05 10.64 -7.27
C GLU A 545 26.94 10.88 -8.32
N ASP A 546 25.89 11.61 -7.92
CA ASP A 546 24.70 11.98 -8.71
C ASP A 546 23.67 10.84 -8.94
N TRP A 547 23.72 9.77 -8.14
CA TRP A 547 22.73 8.67 -8.12
C TRP A 547 22.06 8.53 -6.74
N GLU A 548 20.83 8.05 -6.75
CA GLU A 548 20.07 7.67 -5.54
C GLU A 548 19.85 6.15 -5.52
N LEU A 549 19.78 5.52 -4.35
CA LEU A 549 19.44 4.11 -4.14
C LEU A 549 18.20 3.97 -3.25
N ARG A 550 17.28 3.07 -3.64
CA ARG A 550 16.15 2.61 -2.82
C ARG A 550 16.08 1.08 -2.82
N PRO A 551 16.01 0.43 -1.65
CA PRO A 551 15.69 -1.00 -1.56
C PRO A 551 14.33 -1.29 -2.24
N LEU A 552 14.21 -2.45 -2.90
CA LEU A 552 12.95 -2.93 -3.48
C LEU A 552 12.42 -4.16 -2.74
N ARG A 553 13.24 -5.22 -2.67
CA ARG A 553 12.92 -6.48 -1.98
C ARG A 553 14.15 -7.36 -1.87
N MET A 554 14.05 -8.43 -1.08
CA MET A 554 14.95 -9.56 -1.19
C MET A 554 14.63 -10.43 -2.43
N ASP A 555 15.66 -11.09 -2.94
CA ASP A 555 15.60 -12.15 -3.94
C ASP A 555 16.55 -13.26 -3.51
N GLY A 556 16.04 -14.15 -2.64
CA GLY A 556 16.88 -15.15 -1.98
C GLY A 556 17.96 -14.49 -1.11
N PRO A 557 19.25 -14.87 -1.25
CA PRO A 557 20.36 -14.23 -0.53
C PRO A 557 20.83 -12.90 -1.16
N ARG A 558 20.08 -12.30 -2.09
CA ARG A 558 20.43 -11.04 -2.76
C ARG A 558 19.43 -9.95 -2.43
N LEU A 559 19.90 -8.72 -2.25
CA LEU A 559 19.05 -7.52 -2.20
C LEU A 559 18.81 -7.02 -3.63
N LEU A 560 17.57 -6.71 -3.98
CA LEU A 560 17.26 -5.92 -5.17
C LEU A 560 17.07 -4.46 -4.76
N ALA A 561 17.68 -3.55 -5.50
CA ALA A 561 17.54 -2.11 -5.32
C ALA A 561 17.32 -1.40 -6.65
N TYR A 562 16.51 -0.34 -6.63
CA TYR A 562 16.42 0.63 -7.71
C TYR A 562 17.50 1.69 -7.47
N ARG A 563 18.20 2.08 -8.53
CA ARG A 563 19.27 3.07 -8.51
C ARG A 563 18.92 4.17 -9.51
N ALA A 564 18.38 5.29 -9.04
CA ALA A 564 17.95 6.39 -9.88
C ALA A 564 19.16 7.08 -10.52
N GLY A 565 19.11 7.29 -11.84
CA GLY A 565 20.22 7.88 -12.59
C GLY A 565 20.18 9.41 -12.67
N PRO A 566 21.35 10.06 -12.86
CA PRO A 566 21.43 11.49 -13.14
C PRO A 566 20.80 11.86 -14.49
N TYR A 567 20.73 13.16 -14.78
CA TYR A 567 20.06 13.73 -15.96
C TYR A 567 20.57 13.21 -17.32
N ASP A 568 21.76 12.61 -17.37
CA ASP A 568 22.43 12.08 -18.56
C ASP A 568 22.55 10.55 -18.59
N GLN A 569 22.01 9.82 -17.59
CA GLN A 569 22.18 8.37 -17.46
C GLN A 569 20.90 7.68 -16.98
N GLY A 570 20.51 6.62 -17.70
CA GLY A 570 19.33 5.83 -17.36
C GLY A 570 19.49 5.07 -16.04
N SER A 571 18.44 5.13 -15.21
CA SER A 571 18.31 4.41 -13.94
C SER A 571 18.52 2.91 -14.09
N GLN A 572 18.96 2.28 -13.01
CA GLN A 572 19.26 0.84 -12.98
C GLN A 572 18.36 0.10 -11.98
N VAL A 573 18.15 -1.19 -12.22
CA VAL A 573 17.85 -2.15 -11.15
C VAL A 573 19.09 -3.00 -10.94
N VAL A 574 19.53 -3.11 -9.69
CA VAL A 574 20.73 -3.83 -9.31
C VAL A 574 20.40 -4.96 -8.34
N SER A 575 21.14 -6.06 -8.47
CA SER A 575 21.10 -7.22 -7.58
C SER A 575 22.41 -7.32 -6.82
N VAL A 576 22.33 -7.30 -5.50
CA VAL A 576 23.47 -7.09 -4.59
C VAL A 576 23.62 -8.32 -3.71
N ASP A 577 24.81 -8.91 -3.72
CA ASP A 577 25.13 -10.04 -2.86
C ASP A 577 25.20 -9.59 -1.39
N THR A 578 24.32 -10.06 -0.51
CA THR A 578 24.23 -9.51 0.86
C THR A 578 25.38 -9.93 1.78
N ARG A 579 26.31 -10.78 1.32
CA ARG A 579 27.50 -11.19 2.07
C ARG A 579 28.76 -10.50 1.58
N THR A 580 28.89 -10.26 0.28
CA THR A 580 30.09 -9.70 -0.35
C THR A 580 29.89 -8.28 -0.89
N MET A 581 28.67 -7.75 -0.84
CA MET A 581 28.23 -6.51 -1.49
C MET A 581 28.47 -6.45 -3.01
N LYS A 582 28.79 -7.59 -3.64
CA LYS A 582 29.01 -7.66 -5.10
C LYS A 582 27.71 -7.36 -5.83
N THR A 583 27.72 -6.23 -6.54
CA THR A 583 26.59 -5.70 -7.29
C THR A 583 26.63 -6.15 -8.75
N GLU A 584 25.47 -6.50 -9.29
CA GLU A 584 25.26 -6.90 -10.69
C GLU A 584 24.05 -6.14 -11.24
N VAL A 585 24.14 -5.56 -12.44
CA VAL A 585 23.03 -4.80 -13.04
C VAL A 585 22.06 -5.79 -13.70
N LEU A 586 20.79 -5.73 -13.30
CA LEU A 586 19.72 -6.55 -13.91
C LEU A 586 19.06 -5.82 -15.09
N LEU A 587 18.94 -4.50 -15.01
CA LEU A 587 18.32 -3.65 -16.01
C LEU A 587 18.91 -2.23 -15.93
N LYS A 588 19.08 -1.56 -17.08
CA LYS A 588 19.32 -0.12 -17.21
C LYS A 588 18.30 0.47 -18.18
N THR A 589 17.58 1.53 -17.80
CA THR A 589 16.66 2.24 -18.70
C THR A 589 17.44 3.04 -19.77
N PRO A 590 16.77 3.59 -20.80
CA PRO A 590 17.38 4.57 -21.68
C PRO A 590 17.91 5.78 -20.91
N ASP A 591 18.94 6.41 -21.44
CA ASP A 591 19.59 7.65 -20.95
C ASP A 591 19.09 8.92 -21.66
N ASP A 592 18.06 8.81 -22.50
CA ASP A 592 17.46 9.97 -23.15
C ASP A 592 16.65 10.84 -22.18
N GLN A 593 16.66 12.16 -22.41
CA GLN A 593 15.99 13.15 -21.57
C GLN A 593 14.49 12.87 -21.38
N ARG A 594 13.80 12.33 -22.39
CA ARG A 594 12.36 12.08 -22.33
C ARG A 594 12.05 10.87 -21.45
N SER A 595 12.83 9.80 -21.55
CA SER A 595 12.77 8.67 -20.61
C SER A 595 13.03 9.14 -19.18
N GLY A 596 14.09 9.93 -18.95
CA GLY A 596 14.42 10.49 -17.64
C GLY A 596 13.32 11.37 -17.04
N SER A 597 12.83 12.38 -17.79
CA SER A 597 11.72 13.25 -17.35
C SER A 597 10.41 12.46 -17.13
N THR A 598 10.16 11.39 -17.88
CA THR A 598 8.98 10.53 -17.68
C THR A 598 9.11 9.71 -16.40
N ILE A 599 10.27 9.08 -16.16
CA ILE A 599 10.54 8.31 -14.93
C ILE A 599 10.42 9.19 -13.67
N ARG A 600 10.77 10.49 -13.75
CA ARG A 600 10.65 11.42 -12.60
C ARG A 600 9.25 11.59 -12.06
N HIS A 601 8.20 11.34 -12.85
CA HIS A 601 6.82 11.32 -12.34
C HIS A 601 6.55 10.18 -11.36
N PHE A 602 7.47 9.21 -11.24
CA PHE A 602 7.36 8.02 -10.40
C PHE A 602 8.46 7.89 -9.32
N VAL A 603 9.30 8.91 -9.10
CA VAL A 603 10.34 8.89 -8.03
C VAL A 603 9.93 9.68 -6.78
N HIS A 604 8.74 10.27 -6.78
CA HIS A 604 8.10 10.81 -5.58
C HIS A 604 7.42 9.69 -4.77
N GLU A 605 7.06 9.96 -3.52
CA GLU A 605 6.56 8.97 -2.53
C GLU A 605 5.33 8.19 -3.02
N PHE A 606 4.47 8.82 -3.83
CA PHE A 606 3.21 8.27 -4.34
C PHE A 606 3.38 7.33 -5.54
N SER A 607 4.37 6.42 -5.51
CA SER A 607 4.64 5.49 -6.62
C SER A 607 5.24 4.15 -6.21
N GLU A 608 4.66 3.09 -6.75
CA GLU A 608 5.10 1.71 -6.63
C GLU A 608 6.21 1.42 -7.65
N ILE A 609 7.34 0.88 -7.20
CA ILE A 609 8.43 0.41 -8.07
C ILE A 609 8.55 -1.10 -7.92
N LEU A 610 8.20 -1.85 -8.97
CA LEU A 610 8.27 -3.32 -8.97
C LEU A 610 9.30 -3.83 -9.96
N PHE A 611 10.03 -4.88 -9.57
CA PHE A 611 10.90 -5.63 -10.47
C PHE A 611 10.65 -7.14 -10.36
N GLY A 612 10.43 -7.77 -11.51
CA GLY A 612 10.22 -9.20 -11.61
C GLY A 612 10.40 -9.71 -13.04
N ASN A 613 11.01 -10.89 -13.19
CA ASN A 613 11.21 -11.56 -14.47
C ASN A 613 11.94 -10.67 -15.51
N GLY A 614 13.01 -9.97 -15.09
CA GLY A 614 13.81 -9.11 -15.97
C GLY A 614 13.12 -7.82 -16.45
N ARG A 615 12.01 -7.40 -15.82
CA ARG A 615 11.22 -6.21 -16.20
C ARG A 615 10.99 -5.29 -15.00
N LEU A 616 11.13 -3.99 -15.25
CA LEU A 616 10.89 -2.90 -14.31
C LEU A 616 9.52 -2.28 -14.59
N TYR A 617 8.77 -2.00 -13.54
CA TYR A 617 7.46 -1.35 -13.62
C TYR A 617 7.38 -0.23 -12.59
N PHE A 618 6.83 0.89 -13.01
CA PHE A 618 6.43 2.00 -12.14
C PHE A 618 4.91 2.13 -12.18
N GLY A 619 4.26 2.42 -11.05
CA GLY A 619 2.82 2.66 -10.96
C GLY A 619 2.49 3.76 -9.96
N GLN A 620 1.85 4.85 -10.38
CA GLN A 620 1.44 5.92 -9.45
C GLN A 620 0.29 5.43 -8.55
N THR A 621 0.31 5.79 -7.27
CA THR A 621 -0.79 5.54 -6.34
C THR A 621 -1.85 6.65 -6.36
N MET A 622 -1.61 7.74 -7.10
CA MET A 622 -2.53 8.89 -7.20
C MET A 622 -2.95 9.16 -8.66
N PRO A 623 -4.22 9.55 -8.91
CA PRO A 623 -4.65 10.15 -10.17
C PRO A 623 -4.37 11.66 -10.19
N GLU A 624 -4.42 12.27 -11.37
CA GLU A 624 -4.32 13.73 -11.54
C GLU A 624 -5.70 14.39 -11.58
N GLU A 625 -5.86 15.60 -11.02
CA GLU A 625 -7.12 16.36 -11.18
C GLU A 625 -7.35 16.83 -12.61
N GLU A 626 -6.31 17.40 -13.26
CA GLU A 626 -6.43 18.05 -14.56
C GLU A 626 -5.32 17.63 -15.53
N LYS A 627 -5.69 17.36 -16.78
CA LYS A 627 -4.72 17.12 -17.86
C LYS A 627 -4.10 18.43 -18.34
N LYS A 628 -2.94 18.77 -17.77
CA LYS A 628 -2.13 19.91 -18.19
C LYS A 628 -1.48 19.63 -19.57
N PRO A 629 -1.22 20.67 -20.38
CA PRO A 629 -0.28 20.57 -21.49
C PRO A 629 1.11 20.23 -20.96
N VAL A 630 1.78 19.26 -21.59
CA VAL A 630 3.14 18.82 -21.26
C VAL A 630 4.07 19.40 -22.31
N ALA A 631 5.13 20.10 -21.90
CA ALA A 631 6.16 20.60 -22.81
C ALA A 631 6.99 19.45 -23.41
N PRO A 632 7.59 19.58 -24.60
CA PRO A 632 8.41 18.51 -25.22
C PRO A 632 9.55 17.97 -24.35
N GLU A 633 10.09 18.80 -23.46
CA GLU A 633 11.15 18.51 -22.47
C GLU A 633 10.62 17.90 -21.15
N GLU A 634 9.32 18.02 -20.89
CA GLU A 634 8.65 17.45 -19.72
C GLU A 634 8.25 15.99 -19.99
N GLY A 635 8.22 15.19 -18.93
CA GLY A 635 7.78 13.79 -19.00
C GLY A 635 6.28 13.68 -19.21
N VAL A 636 5.83 12.63 -19.90
CA VAL A 636 4.38 12.38 -20.02
C VAL A 636 3.89 11.69 -18.75
N PRO A 637 2.89 12.25 -18.02
CA PRO A 637 2.32 11.56 -16.89
C PRO A 637 1.55 10.31 -17.34
N TYR A 638 1.90 9.18 -16.71
CA TYR A 638 1.29 7.88 -16.93
C TYR A 638 0.87 7.30 -15.58
N LEU A 639 -0.23 6.55 -15.56
CA LEU A 639 -0.61 5.78 -14.37
C LEU A 639 0.40 4.65 -14.09
N ALA A 640 0.95 4.06 -15.15
CA ALA A 640 2.02 3.07 -15.05
C ALA A 640 2.93 3.07 -16.27
N LEU A 641 4.18 2.63 -16.10
CA LEU A 641 5.23 2.62 -17.12
C LEU A 641 6.07 1.36 -16.94
N SER A 642 6.44 0.69 -18.04
CA SER A 642 7.24 -0.55 -17.99
C SER A 642 8.46 -0.51 -18.90
N PHE A 643 9.57 -1.07 -18.43
CA PHE A 643 10.83 -1.25 -19.15
C PHE A 643 11.31 -2.70 -19.10
N GLY A 644 11.98 -3.15 -20.16
CA GLY A 644 12.60 -4.47 -20.23
C GLY A 644 13.51 -4.63 -21.44
N GLY A 645 14.26 -5.74 -21.46
CA GLY A 645 15.17 -6.10 -22.55
C GLY A 645 14.46 -6.38 -23.89
N THR A 646 15.25 -6.64 -24.92
CA THR A 646 14.81 -6.83 -26.32
C THR A 646 14.75 -8.29 -26.76
N HIS A 647 14.86 -9.24 -25.82
CA HIS A 647 14.91 -10.69 -26.04
C HIS A 647 13.52 -11.32 -26.27
#